data_AF-A0A974CX81-F1
#
_entry.id   AF-A0A974CX81-F1
#
_cell.length_a   1.000
_cell.length_b   1.000
_cell.length_c   1.000
_cell.angle_alpha   90.00
_cell.angle_beta   90.00
_cell.angle_gamma   90.00
#
_symmetry.space_group_name_H-M   'P 1'
#
loop_
_entity.id
_entity.type
_entity.pdbx_description
1 polymer ?
#
loop_
_entity_poly.entity_id
_entity_poly.type
_entity_poly.pdbx_seq_one_letter_code
_entity_poly.pdbx_strand_id
1 'polypeptide(L)'
;MKGKRVEEIIQTIQVDIAHLEELLKSINAHIEDMKRLVGLQNVDIARAGARGVFAAVEITRLAQLANVSATAARAAQIAARGAQAAAAVSGVLAALFIFVDIAFVAKGAKDLKEGAKVEQAKKIRAVADELETEFEKLQAAALEVQNALCLAMPKEKQVRWCVKSKSELNKCRDLVNTCKNKEITLSCVEKPNTDECLTAIQEDRADAICVDGGDVYKGSLQPYNLKPIMAENYGSQTETDTCYYAVAVVKKSSTFTFDELKDKRSCHTGIGKTAGWNIIIGLLLEKKLLSWGGPDTESLEKAVSRFFKASCVPGAKEPNLCQQCAGKKEHKCSRSNNEPYYNYAGAFKCLQDDKGDVAFVKQSTVPEAFHKDYELLCPDNTRKPIKDYKKCNLAKVPAHAVLTRSRDDKTKDIIAFLQEAQKECKLFSSQYGKDLIFKNSAVSLIPLPPSMDGFLFLGADYSNAIQALKEGVKEDEVPAAETKVRWCTQSKAEKNKCDDWTTISGGAIECTEAASAEDCIVQILKGDADAVTLDGGYMYTAGQCGLVPVMGEYYDQDDLTPCQRRSSGTKGVYYAVAIAKKGTKVAWSNLRGVKTCHTAVGRTAGWNIPVGLITNETKNCDFASYVGQSCAPGSDVKSKLCALCIGDPEKRLESSKKCSPSASEAYYGYSGAFRCLVEKGQVAFAKHTTVFENTDGKNPAGWAKDLKSGDFELLCPDGSRAPVTDYKSCNLAEVPAHAVVTLPEKRTFVAEIVVNQQSLYGRKGFQKDIFQMFESTGGKDLLFKDSTQCLLEIPKKTTMQEFLGDKYHTAVTSLNKCSTTKSVLWKILRGSRISRRAVLLVGLCDSGKTLLFNRLLTGTYKKTQTSITANSAAYKVKSDKGTSLTLVDLPGHESLRHQFLEQYKASARALLFVVDSSAFQREVKEVAELLYQLLTDVAVLKNAPPILIACNKQDISMAKSAKLVQQQLEKELNTLRVTRSAAPTTLEGSNSGVAQLGKKGKDFDFTQLPMKVKFLECSTHDSKEEDGDANISNVEGWLAKLV
;
A
#
# COMPACT_ATOMS: atom_id res chain seq x y z
N MET A 1 -14.68 44.94 65.69
CA MET A 1 -14.83 43.48 65.88
C MET A 1 -14.68 42.62 64.61
N LYS A 2 -14.43 43.16 63.40
CA LYS A 2 -14.32 42.34 62.16
C LYS A 2 -12.89 41.91 61.78
N GLY A 3 -11.82 42.59 62.21
CA GLY A 3 -10.42 42.25 61.87
C GLY A 3 -9.85 41.04 62.61
N LYS A 4 -10.06 40.94 63.94
CA LYS A 4 -9.55 39.83 64.77
C LYS A 4 -10.03 38.44 64.31
N ARG A 5 -11.29 38.35 63.88
CA ARG A 5 -11.90 37.11 63.37
C ARG A 5 -11.30 36.64 62.04
N VAL A 6 -10.81 37.57 61.21
CA VAL A 6 -10.16 37.26 59.93
C VAL A 6 -8.72 36.78 60.16
N GLU A 7 -8.02 37.37 61.13
CA GLU A 7 -6.67 36.94 61.52
C GLU A 7 -6.65 35.54 62.16
N GLU A 8 -7.66 35.20 62.97
CA GLU A 8 -7.85 33.84 63.50
C GLU A 8 -8.10 32.81 62.39
N ILE A 9 -8.92 33.15 61.39
CA ILE A 9 -9.19 32.28 60.23
C ILE A 9 -7.92 32.09 59.39
N ILE A 10 -7.15 33.15 59.14
CA ILE A 10 -5.87 33.06 58.41
C ILE A 10 -4.88 32.16 59.15
N GLN A 11 -4.76 32.30 60.48
CA GLN A 11 -3.89 31.42 61.27
C GLN A 11 -4.33 29.97 61.23
N THR A 12 -5.64 29.70 61.24
CA THR A 12 -6.15 28.32 61.14
C THR A 12 -5.84 27.72 59.77
N ILE A 13 -6.05 28.48 58.70
CA ILE A 13 -5.73 28.02 57.33
C ILE A 13 -4.22 27.79 57.15
N GLN A 14 -3.37 28.64 57.75
CA GLN A 14 -1.91 28.46 57.70
C GLN A 14 -1.44 27.20 58.45
N VAL A 15 -2.09 26.84 59.57
CA VAL A 15 -1.83 25.58 60.27
C VAL A 15 -2.27 24.38 59.45
N ASP A 16 -3.40 24.48 58.74
CA ASP A 16 -3.88 23.42 57.85
C ASP A 16 -2.96 23.24 56.62
N ILE A 17 -2.41 24.33 56.07
CA ILE A 17 -1.41 24.29 54.99
C ILE A 17 -0.13 23.56 55.46
N ALA A 18 0.37 23.87 56.65
CA ALA A 18 1.54 23.19 57.20
C ALA A 18 1.32 21.68 57.39
N HIS A 19 0.12 21.27 57.81
CA HIS A 19 -0.25 19.85 57.90
C HIS A 19 -0.33 19.19 56.51
N LEU A 20 -0.82 19.91 55.50
CA LEU A 20 -0.86 19.43 54.12
C LEU A 20 0.55 19.22 53.56
N GLU A 21 1.49 20.14 53.79
CA GLU A 21 2.89 20.00 53.37
C GLU A 21 3.57 18.78 53.99
N GLU A 22 3.30 18.49 55.26
CA GLU A 22 3.85 17.33 55.97
C GLU A 22 3.29 16.01 55.42
N LEU A 23 1.98 15.98 55.12
CA LEU A 23 1.34 14.87 54.41
C LEU A 23 1.92 14.67 53.00
N LEU A 24 2.18 15.74 52.26
CA LEU A 24 2.73 15.70 50.90
C LEU A 24 4.16 15.13 50.89
N LYS A 25 4.98 15.49 51.89
CA LYS A 25 6.30 14.88 52.10
C LYS A 25 6.21 13.38 52.41
N SER A 26 5.26 12.98 53.25
CA SER A 26 5.01 11.57 53.56
C SER A 26 4.58 10.76 52.33
N ILE A 27 3.66 11.29 51.53
CA ILE A 27 3.19 10.67 50.28
C ILE A 27 4.36 10.53 49.28
N ASN A 28 5.18 11.56 49.10
CA ASN A 28 6.33 11.51 48.18
C ASN A 28 7.38 10.49 48.63
N ALA A 29 7.61 10.35 49.94
CA ALA A 29 8.48 9.31 50.48
C ALA A 29 7.93 7.90 50.17
N HIS A 30 6.62 7.69 50.32
CA HIS A 30 5.97 6.43 49.96
C HIS A 30 5.99 6.14 48.45
N ILE A 31 5.92 7.16 47.59
CA ILE A 31 6.06 7.02 46.13
C ILE A 31 7.47 6.54 45.77
N GLU A 32 8.51 7.11 46.38
CA GLU A 32 9.90 6.70 46.14
C GLU A 32 10.19 5.28 46.64
N ASP A 33 9.64 4.89 47.80
CA ASP A 33 9.70 3.50 48.26
C ASP A 33 8.95 2.54 47.32
N MET A 34 7.83 2.97 46.75
CA MET A 34 7.08 2.19 45.75
C MET A 34 7.87 2.03 44.44
N LYS A 35 8.55 3.09 43.95
CA LYS A 35 9.45 3.01 42.79
C LYS A 35 10.60 2.04 43.04
N ARG A 36 11.15 1.99 44.26
CA ARG A 36 12.16 1.00 44.66
C ARG A 36 11.62 -0.43 44.68
N LEU A 37 10.41 -0.63 45.19
CA LEU A 37 9.76 -1.96 45.24
C LEU A 37 9.38 -2.49 43.85
N VAL A 38 8.90 -1.63 42.95
CA VAL A 38 8.58 -2.00 41.54
C VAL A 38 9.84 -2.36 40.74
N GLY A 39 11.03 -1.95 41.20
CA GLY A 39 12.32 -2.37 40.64
C GLY A 39 12.74 -3.82 40.94
N LEU A 40 12.05 -4.52 41.86
CA LEU A 40 12.35 -5.90 42.25
C LEU A 40 11.38 -6.88 41.57
N GLN A 41 11.88 -7.82 40.76
CA GLN A 41 11.09 -8.75 39.91
C GLN A 41 10.31 -9.86 40.68
N ASN A 42 10.02 -9.72 41.98
CA ASN A 42 9.36 -10.77 42.78
C ASN A 42 7.87 -10.50 43.05
N VAL A 43 7.01 -11.32 42.45
CA VAL A 43 5.54 -11.13 42.34
C VAL A 43 4.78 -11.30 43.67
N ASP A 44 5.26 -12.14 44.59
CA ASP A 44 4.52 -12.46 45.83
C ASP A 44 4.66 -11.39 46.92
N ILE A 45 5.78 -10.67 46.96
CA ILE A 45 6.02 -9.55 47.89
C ILE A 45 5.15 -8.34 47.50
N ALA A 46 4.99 -8.08 46.20
CA ALA A 46 4.14 -7.02 45.67
C ALA A 46 2.66 -7.22 46.05
N ARG A 47 2.20 -8.48 46.14
CA ARG A 47 0.80 -8.82 46.47
C ARG A 47 0.43 -8.53 47.92
N ALA A 48 1.36 -8.77 48.85
CA ALA A 48 1.18 -8.48 50.28
C ALA A 48 1.29 -6.97 50.57
N GLY A 49 2.25 -6.29 49.93
CA GLY A 49 2.41 -4.83 50.03
C GLY A 49 1.21 -4.06 49.49
N ALA A 50 0.66 -4.47 48.34
CA ALA A 50 -0.50 -3.81 47.72
C ALA A 50 -1.77 -3.85 48.58
N ARG A 51 -1.98 -4.90 49.39
CA ARG A 51 -3.12 -4.99 50.32
C ARG A 51 -2.97 -4.04 51.52
N GLY A 52 -1.76 -3.89 52.05
CA GLY A 52 -1.48 -2.94 53.13
C GLY A 52 -1.66 -1.48 52.67
N VAL A 53 -1.26 -1.18 51.43
CA VAL A 53 -1.42 0.15 50.82
C VAL A 53 -2.89 0.44 50.49
N PHE A 54 -3.68 -0.55 50.05
CA PHE A 54 -5.13 -0.39 49.84
C PHE A 54 -5.86 0.02 51.13
N ALA A 55 -5.49 -0.58 52.27
CA ALA A 55 -6.06 -0.23 53.57
C ALA A 55 -5.67 1.19 54.00
N ALA A 56 -4.43 1.62 53.74
CA ALA A 56 -3.97 2.97 54.05
C ALA A 56 -4.68 4.03 53.19
N VAL A 57 -4.81 3.79 51.87
CA VAL A 57 -5.46 4.72 50.92
C VAL A 57 -6.96 4.87 51.18
N GLU A 58 -7.66 3.80 51.58
CA GLU A 58 -9.08 3.87 51.97
C GLU A 58 -9.27 4.70 53.26
N ILE A 59 -8.33 4.58 54.22
CA ILE A 59 -8.30 5.39 55.45
C ILE A 59 -8.02 6.87 55.13
N THR A 60 -7.11 7.17 54.19
CA THR A 60 -6.83 8.55 53.76
C THR A 60 -7.99 9.17 52.99
N ARG A 61 -8.68 8.39 52.13
CA ARG A 61 -9.88 8.82 51.40
C ARG A 61 -11.05 9.14 52.34
N LEU A 62 -11.22 8.34 53.41
CA LEU A 62 -12.21 8.57 54.45
C LEU A 62 -11.88 9.81 55.31
N ALA A 63 -10.60 10.04 55.62
CA ALA A 63 -10.13 11.24 56.32
C ALA A 63 -10.32 12.52 55.49
N GLN A 64 -10.08 12.45 54.17
CA GLN A 64 -10.29 13.55 53.23
C GLN A 64 -11.78 13.91 53.06
N LEU A 65 -12.69 12.92 53.03
CA LEU A 65 -14.13 13.14 52.99
C LEU A 65 -14.68 13.78 54.28
N ALA A 66 -14.12 13.43 55.44
CA ALA A 66 -14.54 13.96 56.74
C ALA A 66 -14.12 15.42 56.97
N ASN A 67 -12.91 15.81 56.56
CA ASN A 67 -12.42 17.17 56.79
C ASN A 67 -12.93 18.20 55.76
N VAL A 68 -13.08 17.82 54.49
CA VAL A 68 -13.60 18.73 53.45
C VAL A 68 -15.09 19.04 53.65
N SER A 69 -15.88 18.07 54.13
CA SER A 69 -17.31 18.25 54.43
C SER A 69 -17.54 19.17 55.65
N ALA A 70 -16.69 19.12 56.68
CA ALA A 70 -16.81 19.96 57.87
C ALA A 70 -16.51 21.45 57.60
N THR A 71 -15.54 21.73 56.72
CA THR A 71 -15.11 23.10 56.38
C THR A 71 -16.02 23.74 55.34
N ALA A 72 -16.47 22.96 54.34
CA ALA A 72 -17.43 23.41 53.34
C ALA A 72 -18.84 23.66 53.93
N ALA A 73 -19.29 22.82 54.89
CA ALA A 73 -20.58 23.01 55.56
C ALA A 73 -20.63 24.29 56.41
N ARG A 74 -19.53 24.68 57.06
CA ARG A 74 -19.43 25.93 57.85
C ARG A 74 -19.38 27.18 56.97
N ALA A 75 -18.76 27.11 55.79
CA ALA A 75 -18.76 28.19 54.81
C ALA A 75 -20.12 28.34 54.10
N ALA A 76 -20.79 27.22 53.79
CA ALA A 76 -22.09 27.20 53.12
C ALA A 76 -23.25 27.67 54.02
N GLN A 77 -23.23 27.40 55.33
CA GLN A 77 -24.27 27.85 56.27
C GLN A 77 -24.37 29.37 56.44
N ILE A 78 -23.31 30.11 56.12
CA ILE A 78 -23.27 31.58 56.21
C ILE A 78 -23.73 32.24 54.89
N ALA A 79 -23.59 31.53 53.76
CA ALA A 79 -24.03 31.99 52.44
C ALA A 79 -25.50 31.64 52.13
N ALA A 80 -26.06 30.58 52.75
CA ALA A 80 -27.39 30.04 52.45
C ALA A 80 -28.61 30.81 53.05
N ARG A 81 -28.53 32.13 53.27
CA ARG A 81 -29.70 32.97 53.62
C ARG A 81 -30.22 33.84 52.46
N GLY A 82 -29.75 33.64 51.24
CA GLY A 82 -30.31 34.27 50.04
C GLY A 82 -30.44 33.26 48.91
N ALA A 83 -31.68 33.08 48.42
CA ALA A 83 -32.08 32.36 47.21
C ALA A 83 -32.12 30.82 47.25
N GLN A 84 -33.34 30.30 47.38
CA GLN A 84 -33.76 28.94 47.01
C GLN A 84 -34.06 28.86 45.50
N ALA A 85 -33.60 27.79 44.83
CA ALA A 85 -34.43 26.83 44.06
C ALA A 85 -33.60 25.97 43.08
N ALA A 86 -34.07 24.73 42.88
CA ALA A 86 -33.74 23.73 41.85
C ALA A 86 -32.58 22.75 42.10
N ALA A 87 -32.84 21.48 41.74
CA ALA A 87 -32.20 20.27 42.24
C ALA A 87 -31.36 19.52 41.17
N ALA A 88 -30.38 18.79 41.70
CA ALA A 88 -29.78 17.53 41.24
C ALA A 88 -29.26 17.38 39.80
N VAL A 89 -27.93 17.36 39.66
CA VAL A 89 -27.05 16.32 39.05
C VAL A 89 -25.69 16.98 38.70
N SER A 90 -24.58 16.26 38.94
CA SER A 90 -23.18 16.63 38.61
C SER A 90 -22.46 17.63 39.55
N GLY A 91 -22.02 17.13 40.72
CA GLY A 91 -21.31 17.89 41.76
C GLY A 91 -19.84 18.27 41.49
N VAL A 92 -19.25 17.90 40.35
CA VAL A 92 -17.85 18.27 40.02
C VAL A 92 -17.79 19.51 39.12
N LEU A 93 -18.75 19.68 38.20
CA LEU A 93 -18.86 20.91 37.40
C LEU A 93 -19.42 22.09 38.21
N ALA A 94 -20.31 21.86 39.18
CA ALA A 94 -20.87 22.94 39.99
C ALA A 94 -19.82 23.62 40.90
N ALA A 95 -18.84 22.87 41.40
CA ALA A 95 -17.74 23.44 42.17
C ALA A 95 -16.83 24.32 41.31
N LEU A 96 -16.60 23.93 40.05
CA LEU A 96 -15.86 24.71 39.05
C LEU A 96 -16.62 25.99 38.64
N PHE A 97 -17.94 25.94 38.48
CA PHE A 97 -18.75 27.13 38.20
C PHE A 97 -18.86 28.07 39.42
N ILE A 98 -18.94 27.54 40.63
CA ILE A 98 -18.86 28.36 41.86
C ILE A 98 -17.49 29.05 41.96
N PHE A 99 -16.40 28.39 41.55
CA PHE A 99 -15.06 28.99 41.52
C PHE A 99 -14.93 30.09 40.47
N VAL A 100 -15.51 29.89 39.28
CA VAL A 100 -15.56 30.90 38.21
C VAL A 100 -16.45 32.08 38.61
N ASP A 101 -17.56 31.84 39.32
CA ASP A 101 -18.44 32.87 39.85
C ASP A 101 -17.78 33.64 41.01
N ILE A 102 -16.99 32.97 41.86
CA ILE A 102 -16.15 33.63 42.88
C ILE A 102 -15.05 34.45 42.21
N ALA A 103 -14.43 33.97 41.13
CA ALA A 103 -13.44 34.71 40.36
C ALA A 103 -14.05 35.92 39.63
N PHE A 104 -15.30 35.82 39.14
CA PHE A 104 -16.05 36.93 38.55
C PHE A 104 -16.54 37.93 39.60
N VAL A 105 -16.93 37.48 40.79
CA VAL A 105 -17.25 38.34 41.94
C VAL A 105 -15.99 39.03 42.46
N ALA A 106 -14.84 38.36 42.48
CA ALA A 106 -13.54 38.94 42.82
C ALA A 106 -13.07 39.95 41.76
N LYS A 107 -13.38 39.69 40.48
CA LYS A 107 -13.14 40.62 39.37
C LYS A 107 -14.10 41.81 39.38
N GLY A 108 -15.36 41.62 39.77
CA GLY A 108 -16.34 42.69 39.99
C GLY A 108 -16.07 43.52 41.26
N ALA A 109 -15.42 42.93 42.27
CA ALA A 109 -14.93 43.65 43.46
C ALA A 109 -13.70 44.54 43.15
N LYS A 110 -13.09 44.41 41.97
CA LYS A 110 -12.03 45.29 41.47
C LYS A 110 -12.57 46.70 41.12
N ASP A 111 -13.89 46.84 40.91
CA ASP A 111 -14.53 48.06 40.42
C ASP A 111 -15.30 48.86 41.50
N LEU A 112 -15.24 48.48 42.78
CA LEU A 112 -15.81 49.26 43.89
C LEU A 112 -14.72 50.00 44.69
N LYS A 113 -14.75 51.33 44.60
CA LYS A 113 -13.82 52.34 45.13
C LYS A 113 -13.42 52.20 46.61
N GLU A 114 -12.14 52.52 46.83
CA GLU A 114 -11.48 53.25 47.94
C GLU A 114 -11.97 53.06 49.40
N GLY A 115 -11.07 52.50 50.24
CA GLY A 115 -11.13 52.63 51.70
C GLY A 115 -10.58 51.44 52.49
N ALA A 116 -9.37 51.57 53.03
CA ALA A 116 -8.83 50.88 54.23
C ALA A 116 -8.96 49.33 54.36
N LYS A 117 -9.00 48.56 53.25
CA LYS A 117 -9.05 47.07 53.28
C LYS A 117 -7.98 46.35 52.44
N VAL A 118 -6.98 47.07 51.94
CA VAL A 118 -5.98 46.51 51.00
C VAL A 118 -5.05 45.48 51.67
N GLU A 119 -4.61 45.73 52.91
CA GLU A 119 -3.64 44.86 53.58
C GLU A 119 -4.20 43.47 53.93
N GLN A 120 -5.44 43.41 54.44
CA GLN A 120 -6.10 42.15 54.80
C GLN A 120 -6.53 41.36 53.56
N ALA A 121 -7.01 42.03 52.51
CA ALA A 121 -7.31 41.37 51.24
C ALA A 121 -6.04 40.83 50.55
N LYS A 122 -4.90 41.50 50.71
CA LYS A 122 -3.61 41.04 50.18
C LYS A 122 -3.10 39.80 50.91
N LYS A 123 -3.26 39.73 52.25
CA LYS A 123 -2.95 38.52 53.04
C LYS A 123 -3.86 37.34 52.68
N ILE A 124 -5.16 37.56 52.48
CA ILE A 124 -6.10 36.50 52.06
C ILE A 124 -5.76 35.98 50.66
N ARG A 125 -5.39 36.86 49.71
CA ARG A 125 -4.93 36.44 48.38
C ARG A 125 -3.67 35.61 48.44
N ALA A 126 -2.67 36.03 49.23
CA ALA A 126 -1.42 35.26 49.37
C ALA A 126 -1.67 33.85 49.91
N VAL A 127 -2.55 33.71 50.91
CA VAL A 127 -2.91 32.39 51.48
C VAL A 127 -3.74 31.55 50.50
N ALA A 128 -4.57 32.19 49.67
CA ALA A 128 -5.33 31.49 48.63
C ALA A 128 -4.42 30.98 47.51
N ASP A 129 -3.47 31.78 47.05
CA ASP A 129 -2.48 31.40 46.02
C ASP A 129 -1.56 30.26 46.51
N GLU A 130 -1.17 30.29 47.79
CA GLU A 130 -0.39 29.23 48.44
C GLU A 130 -1.17 27.91 48.54
N LEU A 131 -2.47 27.99 48.89
CA LEU A 131 -3.35 26.82 48.94
C LEU A 131 -3.63 26.23 47.54
N GLU A 132 -3.78 27.07 46.51
CA GLU A 132 -3.95 26.64 45.13
C GLU A 132 -2.71 25.90 44.61
N THR A 133 -1.51 26.44 44.92
CA THR A 133 -0.22 25.81 44.57
C THR A 133 -0.04 24.44 45.25
N GLU A 134 -0.38 24.30 46.53
CA GLU A 134 -0.30 23.00 47.22
C GLU A 134 -1.34 22.00 46.70
N PHE A 135 -2.52 22.47 46.26
CA PHE A 135 -3.54 21.62 45.64
C PHE A 135 -3.09 21.09 44.26
N GLU A 136 -2.43 21.92 43.44
CA GLU A 136 -1.84 21.48 42.16
C GLU A 136 -0.75 20.41 42.38
N LYS A 137 0.11 20.58 43.40
CA LYS A 137 1.11 19.56 43.78
C LYS A 137 0.46 18.25 44.22
N LEU A 138 -0.63 18.31 44.98
CA LEU A 138 -1.42 17.14 45.39
C LEU A 138 -2.08 16.44 44.19
N GLN A 139 -2.59 17.19 43.20
CA GLN A 139 -3.12 16.62 41.96
C GLN A 139 -2.02 15.94 41.12
N ALA A 140 -0.84 16.56 41.02
CA ALA A 140 0.30 15.99 40.31
C ALA A 140 0.78 14.69 40.98
N ALA A 141 0.90 14.68 42.31
CA ALA A 141 1.27 13.48 43.08
C ALA A 141 0.21 12.36 42.95
N ALA A 142 -1.08 12.70 42.98
CA ALA A 142 -2.15 11.74 42.75
C ALA A 142 -2.10 11.12 41.34
N LEU A 143 -1.77 11.92 40.32
CA LEU A 143 -1.58 11.44 38.94
C LEU A 143 -0.35 10.53 38.81
N GLU A 144 0.75 10.85 39.49
CA GLU A 144 1.93 9.97 39.56
C GLU A 144 1.62 8.64 40.26
N VAL A 145 0.90 8.66 41.39
CA VAL A 145 0.44 7.46 42.09
C VAL A 145 -0.47 6.62 41.20
N GLN A 146 -1.38 7.26 40.47
CA GLN A 146 -2.28 6.58 39.54
C GLN A 146 -1.51 5.94 38.36
N ASN A 147 -0.51 6.63 37.83
CA ASN A 147 0.37 6.09 36.78
C ASN A 147 1.24 4.94 37.30
N ALA A 148 1.77 5.03 38.52
CA ALA A 148 2.55 3.97 39.16
C ALA A 148 1.69 2.73 39.47
N LEU A 149 0.46 2.91 39.98
CA LEU A 149 -0.49 1.81 40.19
C LEU A 149 -0.89 1.13 38.87
N CYS A 150 -1.04 1.88 37.78
CA CYS A 150 -1.42 1.34 36.47
C CYS A 150 -0.33 0.43 35.86
N LEU A 151 0.93 0.62 36.25
CA LEU A 151 2.08 -0.20 35.81
C LEU A 151 2.25 -1.48 36.65
N ALA A 152 1.72 -1.54 37.87
CA ALA A 152 1.94 -2.62 38.82
C ALA A 152 0.89 -3.74 38.80
N MET A 153 -0.23 -3.58 38.07
CA MET A 153 -1.25 -4.63 37.92
C MET A 153 -1.08 -5.35 36.57
N PRO A 154 -0.92 -6.69 36.53
CA PRO A 154 -1.08 -7.40 35.27
C PRO A 154 -2.55 -7.27 34.85
N LYS A 155 -2.83 -6.40 33.86
CA LYS A 155 -4.13 -6.37 33.19
C LYS A 155 -4.35 -7.74 32.57
N GLU A 156 -5.37 -8.47 33.01
CA GLU A 156 -5.91 -9.56 32.20
C GLU A 156 -6.20 -9.00 30.80
N LYS A 157 -5.53 -9.53 29.79
CA LYS A 157 -5.67 -9.03 28.42
C LYS A 157 -7.03 -9.50 27.92
N GLN A 158 -7.99 -8.59 27.79
CA GLN A 158 -9.29 -8.90 27.21
C GLN A 158 -9.39 -8.40 25.75
N VAL A 159 -10.03 -9.20 24.89
CA VAL A 159 -10.41 -8.84 23.51
C VAL A 159 -11.94 -8.86 23.41
N ARG A 160 -12.56 -7.70 23.13
CA ARG A 160 -14.00 -7.53 22.93
C ARG A 160 -14.35 -7.64 21.45
N TRP A 161 -14.91 -8.77 21.04
CA TRP A 161 -15.30 -9.01 19.65
C TRP A 161 -16.69 -8.46 19.36
N CYS A 162 -16.82 -7.60 18.34
CA CYS A 162 -18.11 -7.06 17.94
C CYS A 162 -18.84 -8.01 16.98
N VAL A 163 -20.12 -8.28 17.26
CA VAL A 163 -21.00 -9.15 16.46
C VAL A 163 -22.27 -8.39 16.06
N LYS A 164 -22.83 -8.72 14.90
CA LYS A 164 -23.95 -7.97 14.30
C LYS A 164 -25.28 -8.73 14.25
N SER A 165 -25.36 -9.92 14.85
CA SER A 165 -26.61 -10.67 14.94
C SER A 165 -26.61 -11.66 16.11
N LYS A 166 -27.80 -12.12 16.50
CA LYS A 166 -27.98 -13.16 17.52
C LYS A 166 -27.24 -14.45 17.19
N SER A 167 -27.24 -14.88 15.92
CA SER A 167 -26.50 -16.07 15.48
C SER A 167 -24.99 -15.91 15.62
N GLU A 168 -24.46 -14.71 15.32
CA GLU A 168 -23.03 -14.42 15.55
C GLU A 168 -22.70 -14.33 17.03
N LEU A 169 -23.59 -13.77 17.86
CA LEU A 169 -23.43 -13.72 19.31
C LEU A 169 -23.38 -15.13 19.92
N ASN A 170 -24.25 -16.04 19.49
CA ASN A 170 -24.23 -17.42 19.94
C ASN A 170 -22.91 -18.11 19.53
N LYS A 171 -22.46 -17.94 18.29
CA LYS A 171 -21.15 -18.44 17.87
C LYS A 171 -20.01 -17.84 18.69
N CYS A 172 -20.04 -16.53 18.96
CA CYS A 172 -19.01 -15.86 19.75
C CYS A 172 -18.96 -16.41 21.19
N ARG A 173 -20.12 -16.64 21.82
CA ARG A 173 -20.21 -17.28 23.15
C ARG A 173 -19.65 -18.70 23.15
N ASP A 174 -19.92 -19.49 22.10
CA ASP A 174 -19.29 -20.80 21.95
C ASP A 174 -17.75 -20.67 21.89
N LEU A 175 -17.23 -19.70 21.11
CA LEU A 175 -15.80 -19.44 21.04
C LEU A 175 -15.20 -19.01 22.39
N VAL A 176 -15.89 -18.20 23.18
CA VAL A 176 -15.44 -17.82 24.54
C VAL A 176 -15.25 -19.07 25.42
N ASN A 177 -16.13 -20.05 25.29
CA ASN A 177 -16.08 -21.27 26.10
C ASN A 177 -15.06 -22.30 25.58
N THR A 178 -14.91 -22.41 24.25
CA THR A 178 -14.03 -23.41 23.62
C THR A 178 -12.60 -22.94 23.43
N CYS A 179 -12.37 -21.64 23.21
CA CYS A 179 -11.04 -21.06 22.96
C CYS A 179 -10.41 -20.55 24.26
N LYS A 180 -9.96 -21.47 25.11
CA LYS A 180 -9.30 -21.11 26.37
C LYS A 180 -7.85 -20.72 26.12
N ASN A 181 -7.58 -19.42 26.02
CA ASN A 181 -6.22 -18.89 26.04
C ASN A 181 -5.82 -18.51 27.47
N LYS A 182 -4.63 -18.93 27.92
CA LYS A 182 -4.14 -18.74 29.30
C LYS A 182 -3.83 -17.28 29.66
N GLU A 183 -3.63 -16.42 28.64
CA GLU A 183 -3.20 -15.03 28.81
C GLU A 183 -4.25 -14.01 28.34
N ILE A 184 -5.09 -14.39 27.36
CA ILE A 184 -6.05 -13.48 26.70
C ILE A 184 -7.48 -14.01 26.80
N THR A 185 -8.41 -13.22 27.34
CA THR A 185 -9.84 -13.56 27.43
C THR A 185 -10.64 -12.93 26.27
N LEU A 186 -11.58 -13.69 25.70
CA LEU A 186 -12.52 -13.19 24.69
C LEU A 186 -13.84 -12.75 25.35
N SER A 187 -14.41 -11.64 24.91
CA SER A 187 -15.79 -11.25 25.23
C SER A 187 -16.52 -10.78 23.97
N CYS A 188 -17.86 -10.77 24.01
CA CYS A 188 -18.70 -10.53 22.84
C CYS A 188 -19.57 -9.29 23.03
N VAL A 189 -19.55 -8.37 22.06
CA VAL A 189 -20.34 -7.12 22.06
C VAL A 189 -21.32 -7.15 20.90
N GLU A 190 -22.62 -7.25 21.17
CA GLU A 190 -23.64 -7.23 20.13
C GLU A 190 -24.00 -5.80 19.73
N LYS A 191 -24.09 -5.57 18.42
CA LYS A 191 -24.60 -4.36 17.78
C LYS A 191 -25.59 -4.72 16.68
N PRO A 192 -26.48 -3.80 16.27
CA PRO A 192 -27.53 -4.13 15.29
C PRO A 192 -27.00 -4.27 13.85
N ASN A 193 -25.86 -3.66 13.52
CA ASN A 193 -25.27 -3.68 12.19
C ASN A 193 -23.75 -3.41 12.22
N THR A 194 -23.11 -3.50 11.05
CA THR A 194 -21.67 -3.26 10.90
C THR A 194 -21.26 -1.84 11.30
N ASP A 195 -22.04 -0.82 10.94
CA ASP A 195 -21.69 0.59 11.21
C ASP A 195 -21.62 0.87 12.71
N GLU A 196 -22.58 0.37 13.48
CA GLU A 196 -22.58 0.45 14.94
C GLU A 196 -21.42 -0.31 15.59
N CYS A 197 -20.94 -1.39 14.96
CA CYS A 197 -19.71 -2.05 15.39
C CYS A 197 -18.47 -1.20 15.09
N LEU A 198 -18.39 -0.56 13.93
CA LEU A 198 -17.27 0.34 13.60
C LEU A 198 -17.23 1.52 14.59
N THR A 199 -18.38 2.13 14.89
CA THR A 199 -18.51 3.17 15.93
C THR A 199 -18.10 2.64 17.30
N ALA A 200 -18.58 1.45 17.70
CA ALA A 200 -18.21 0.87 18.99
C ALA A 200 -16.70 0.60 19.10
N ILE A 201 -16.03 0.24 18.02
CA ILE A 201 -14.57 0.07 18.04
C ILE A 201 -13.86 1.42 18.12
N GLN A 202 -14.33 2.42 17.37
CA GLN A 202 -13.77 3.77 17.41
C GLN A 202 -13.90 4.40 18.81
N GLU A 203 -15.04 4.23 19.47
CA GLU A 203 -15.33 4.72 20.83
C GLU A 203 -14.77 3.81 21.95
N ASP A 204 -13.94 2.83 21.60
CA ASP A 204 -13.33 1.91 22.57
C ASP A 204 -14.34 1.12 23.42
N ARG A 205 -15.52 0.81 22.86
CA ARG A 205 -16.56 -0.08 23.42
C ARG A 205 -16.44 -1.52 22.91
N ALA A 206 -15.76 -1.75 21.80
CA ALA A 206 -15.36 -3.05 21.25
C ALA A 206 -13.92 -2.96 20.70
N ASP A 207 -13.27 -4.07 20.37
CA ASP A 207 -11.86 -4.09 19.95
C ASP A 207 -11.65 -4.54 18.50
N ALA A 208 -12.48 -5.47 18.02
CA ALA A 208 -12.31 -6.05 16.69
C ALA A 208 -13.64 -6.44 16.02
N ILE A 209 -13.64 -6.40 14.69
CA ILE A 209 -14.69 -6.95 13.83
C ILE A 209 -14.06 -7.48 12.54
N CYS A 210 -14.60 -8.56 11.97
CA CYS A 210 -14.26 -8.98 10.61
C CYS A 210 -15.28 -8.43 9.60
N VAL A 211 -14.81 -7.78 8.54
CA VAL A 211 -15.67 -7.10 7.56
C VAL A 211 -15.22 -7.31 6.11
N ASP A 212 -16.14 -7.01 5.19
CA ASP A 212 -15.90 -7.07 3.74
C ASP A 212 -15.01 -5.92 3.25
N GLY A 213 -14.34 -6.08 2.10
CA GLY A 213 -13.46 -5.04 1.52
C GLY A 213 -14.14 -3.66 1.35
N GLY A 214 -15.43 -3.60 1.03
CA GLY A 214 -16.15 -2.31 0.98
C GLY A 214 -16.32 -1.66 2.36
N ASP A 215 -16.47 -2.47 3.41
CA ASP A 215 -16.52 -2.00 4.79
C ASP A 215 -15.11 -1.71 5.36
N VAL A 216 -14.06 -2.35 4.85
CA VAL A 216 -12.66 -1.97 5.12
C VAL A 216 -12.43 -0.53 4.64
N TYR A 217 -12.83 -0.22 3.39
CA TYR A 217 -12.72 1.15 2.86
C TYR A 217 -13.43 2.14 3.77
N LYS A 218 -14.69 1.86 4.15
CA LYS A 218 -15.47 2.73 5.03
C LYS A 218 -14.83 2.88 6.42
N GLY A 219 -14.41 1.77 7.03
CA GLY A 219 -13.82 1.75 8.37
C GLY A 219 -12.47 2.46 8.45
N SER A 220 -11.72 2.53 7.35
CA SER A 220 -10.43 3.23 7.30
C SER A 220 -10.52 4.74 7.10
N LEU A 221 -11.70 5.26 6.78
CA LEU A 221 -11.95 6.70 6.67
C LEU A 221 -12.40 7.31 8.00
N GLN A 222 -12.32 8.64 8.08
CA GLN A 222 -12.96 9.42 9.14
C GLN A 222 -14.49 9.20 9.11
N PRO A 223 -15.17 9.12 10.27
CA PRO A 223 -14.64 9.31 11.62
C PRO A 223 -14.06 8.04 12.28
N TYR A 224 -14.11 6.88 11.62
CA TYR A 224 -13.81 5.58 12.25
C TYR A 224 -12.31 5.34 12.48
N ASN A 225 -11.47 5.68 11.49
CA ASN A 225 -10.00 5.53 11.54
C ASN A 225 -9.53 4.14 12.02
N LEU A 226 -10.09 3.09 11.45
CA LEU A 226 -9.74 1.70 11.74
C LEU A 226 -8.79 1.15 10.66
N LYS A 227 -7.99 0.15 11.02
CA LYS A 227 -7.05 -0.48 10.09
C LYS A 227 -7.18 -2.00 10.08
N PRO A 228 -6.92 -2.65 8.94
CA PRO A 228 -6.91 -4.10 8.84
C PRO A 228 -5.64 -4.68 9.47
N ILE A 229 -5.80 -5.68 10.34
CA ILE A 229 -4.69 -6.33 11.06
C ILE A 229 -4.55 -7.82 10.77
N MET A 230 -5.61 -8.47 10.28
CA MET A 230 -5.58 -9.85 9.79
C MET A 230 -6.53 -10.00 8.60
N ALA A 231 -6.22 -10.91 7.67
CA ALA A 231 -7.07 -11.19 6.52
C ALA A 231 -7.43 -12.67 6.41
N GLU A 232 -8.62 -12.96 5.91
CA GLU A 232 -9.02 -14.34 5.57
C GLU A 232 -8.17 -14.89 4.42
N ASN A 233 -7.76 -16.14 4.56
CA ASN A 233 -7.06 -16.90 3.53
C ASN A 233 -8.00 -17.94 2.94
N TYR A 234 -8.14 -17.95 1.61
CA TYR A 234 -8.94 -18.93 0.87
C TYR A 234 -8.07 -19.94 0.10
N GLY A 235 -6.76 -19.79 0.16
CA GLY A 235 -5.81 -20.71 -0.45
C GLY A 235 -5.59 -21.99 0.37
N SER A 236 -4.70 -22.86 -0.11
CA SER A 236 -4.31 -24.08 0.61
C SER A 236 -3.37 -23.78 1.79
N GLN A 237 -3.03 -24.82 2.57
CA GLN A 237 -2.03 -24.69 3.65
C GLN A 237 -0.63 -24.30 3.14
N THR A 238 -0.31 -24.59 1.87
CA THR A 238 0.98 -24.29 1.23
C THR A 238 0.95 -23.03 0.36
N GLU A 239 -0.23 -22.67 -0.18
CA GLU A 239 -0.45 -21.50 -1.02
C GLU A 239 -1.52 -20.60 -0.42
N THR A 240 -1.13 -19.45 0.10
CA THR A 240 -2.06 -18.44 0.63
C THR A 240 -2.68 -17.61 -0.50
N ASP A 241 -4.01 -17.49 -0.54
CA ASP A 241 -4.76 -16.61 -1.45
C ASP A 241 -5.70 -15.73 -0.61
N THR A 242 -5.31 -14.47 -0.39
CA THR A 242 -6.09 -13.47 0.35
C THR A 242 -7.07 -12.72 -0.56
N CYS A 243 -7.51 -13.37 -1.63
CA CYS A 243 -8.44 -12.82 -2.60
C CYS A 243 -9.48 -13.86 -3.00
N TYR A 244 -10.62 -13.39 -3.48
CA TYR A 244 -11.67 -14.25 -4.03
C TYR A 244 -12.26 -13.64 -5.29
N TYR A 245 -13.10 -14.39 -6.02
CA TYR A 245 -13.73 -13.92 -7.24
C TYR A 245 -15.18 -13.53 -6.98
N ALA A 246 -15.55 -12.30 -7.33
CA ALA A 246 -16.94 -11.89 -7.42
C ALA A 246 -17.56 -12.49 -8.69
N VAL A 247 -18.76 -13.06 -8.59
CA VAL A 247 -19.46 -13.73 -9.70
C VAL A 247 -20.95 -13.38 -9.69
N ALA A 248 -21.57 -13.40 -10.87
CA ALA A 248 -23.02 -13.36 -11.02
C ALA A 248 -23.52 -14.78 -11.31
N VAL A 249 -24.47 -15.27 -10.52
CA VAL A 249 -25.04 -16.62 -10.63
C VAL A 249 -26.47 -16.53 -11.12
N VAL A 250 -26.83 -17.38 -12.07
CA VAL A 250 -28.17 -17.47 -12.66
C VAL A 250 -28.63 -18.93 -12.71
N LYS A 251 -29.95 -19.17 -12.75
CA LYS A 251 -30.50 -20.50 -13.00
C LYS A 251 -30.27 -20.89 -14.46
N LYS A 252 -29.92 -22.16 -14.73
CA LYS A 252 -29.77 -22.67 -16.11
C LYS A 252 -31.03 -22.56 -16.96
N SER A 253 -32.21 -22.57 -16.33
CA SER A 253 -33.49 -22.40 -17.01
C SER A 253 -33.70 -20.99 -17.57
N SER A 254 -32.95 -19.99 -17.11
CA SER A 254 -33.00 -18.64 -17.66
C SER A 254 -32.13 -18.53 -18.92
N THR A 255 -32.45 -17.61 -19.83
CA THR A 255 -31.74 -17.47 -21.12
C THR A 255 -30.98 -16.15 -21.28
N PHE A 256 -31.18 -15.19 -20.38
CA PHE A 256 -30.69 -13.82 -20.56
C PHE A 256 -29.17 -13.66 -20.42
N THR A 257 -28.57 -12.67 -21.09
CA THR A 257 -27.14 -12.33 -21.00
C THR A 257 -26.88 -11.13 -20.09
N PHE A 258 -25.62 -10.76 -19.87
CA PHE A 258 -25.23 -9.75 -18.88
C PHE A 258 -25.74 -8.35 -19.23
N ASP A 259 -25.74 -7.99 -20.50
CA ASP A 259 -26.35 -6.78 -21.06
C ASP A 259 -27.87 -6.70 -20.89
N GLU A 260 -28.54 -7.83 -20.73
CA GLU A 260 -29.99 -7.92 -20.52
C GLU A 260 -30.40 -7.89 -19.04
N LEU A 261 -29.48 -7.50 -18.14
CA LEU A 261 -29.75 -7.39 -16.70
C LEU A 261 -30.78 -6.31 -16.35
N LYS A 262 -31.02 -5.34 -17.25
CA LYS A 262 -32.05 -4.33 -17.07
C LYS A 262 -33.43 -4.97 -16.92
N ASP A 263 -34.23 -4.45 -15.99
CA ASP A 263 -35.58 -4.92 -15.67
C ASP A 263 -35.64 -6.38 -15.14
N LYS A 264 -34.50 -6.97 -14.78
CA LYS A 264 -34.45 -8.26 -14.05
C LYS A 264 -34.59 -8.03 -12.54
N ARG A 265 -34.90 -9.10 -11.82
CA ARG A 265 -34.89 -9.13 -10.36
C ARG A 265 -33.52 -9.57 -9.86
N SER A 266 -33.00 -8.94 -8.83
CA SER A 266 -31.63 -9.21 -8.36
C SER A 266 -31.52 -9.47 -6.86
N CYS A 267 -30.61 -10.37 -6.50
CA CYS A 267 -30.28 -10.72 -5.13
C CYS A 267 -28.84 -10.29 -4.83
N HIS A 268 -28.67 -9.42 -3.83
CA HIS A 268 -27.38 -8.83 -3.49
C HIS A 268 -26.96 -9.23 -2.07
N THR A 269 -25.66 -9.40 -1.84
CA THR A 269 -25.16 -9.73 -0.49
C THR A 269 -25.41 -8.61 0.55
N GLY A 270 -25.66 -7.39 0.09
CA GLY A 270 -25.87 -6.20 0.91
C GLY A 270 -25.25 -4.96 0.27
N ILE A 271 -25.82 -3.79 0.57
CA ILE A 271 -25.34 -2.50 0.04
C ILE A 271 -23.89 -2.23 0.47
N GLY A 272 -23.10 -1.67 -0.45
CA GLY A 272 -21.68 -1.33 -0.23
C GLY A 272 -20.72 -2.52 -0.10
N LYS A 273 -21.19 -3.77 -0.19
CA LYS A 273 -20.31 -4.95 -0.19
C LYS A 273 -19.61 -5.11 -1.54
N THR A 274 -18.41 -5.66 -1.50
CA THR A 274 -17.52 -5.80 -2.66
C THR A 274 -18.17 -6.55 -3.82
N ALA A 275 -18.45 -7.86 -3.65
CA ALA A 275 -18.97 -8.69 -4.74
C ALA A 275 -20.45 -8.42 -5.05
N GLY A 276 -21.24 -8.16 -4.02
CA GLY A 276 -22.69 -7.98 -4.17
C GLY A 276 -23.14 -6.57 -4.52
N TRP A 277 -22.26 -5.56 -4.53
CA TRP A 277 -22.62 -4.18 -4.83
C TRP A 277 -21.53 -3.45 -5.63
N ASN A 278 -20.39 -3.14 -5.02
CA ASN A 278 -19.40 -2.21 -5.62
C ASN A 278 -18.92 -2.67 -7.01
N ILE A 279 -18.53 -3.94 -7.14
CA ILE A 279 -18.03 -4.48 -8.41
C ILE A 279 -19.10 -4.50 -9.50
N ILE A 280 -20.30 -4.97 -9.18
CA ILE A 280 -21.36 -5.09 -10.18
C ILE A 280 -21.83 -3.71 -10.65
N ILE A 281 -22.00 -2.75 -9.73
CA ILE A 281 -22.43 -1.41 -10.11
C ILE A 281 -21.34 -0.68 -10.91
N GLY A 282 -20.08 -0.80 -10.51
CA GLY A 282 -18.95 -0.28 -11.29
C GLY A 282 -18.93 -0.85 -12.72
N LEU A 283 -19.10 -2.16 -12.89
CA LEU A 283 -19.15 -2.80 -14.21
C LEU A 283 -20.36 -2.36 -15.05
N LEU A 284 -21.52 -2.14 -14.44
CA LEU A 284 -22.70 -1.66 -15.16
C LEU A 284 -22.49 -0.22 -15.67
N LEU A 285 -21.81 0.64 -14.90
CA LEU A 285 -21.44 1.99 -15.33
C LEU A 285 -20.38 1.96 -16.43
N GLU A 286 -19.31 1.17 -16.25
CA GLU A 286 -18.24 1.01 -17.24
C GLU A 286 -18.78 0.53 -18.59
N LYS A 287 -19.71 -0.42 -18.57
CA LYS A 287 -20.38 -0.95 -19.77
C LYS A 287 -21.52 -0.07 -20.29
N LYS A 288 -21.77 1.09 -19.67
CA LYS A 288 -22.85 2.02 -20.00
C LYS A 288 -24.25 1.38 -20.01
N LEU A 289 -24.44 0.34 -19.19
CA LEU A 289 -25.74 -0.31 -18.98
C LEU A 289 -26.56 0.42 -17.93
N LEU A 290 -25.91 0.97 -16.91
CA LEU A 290 -26.50 1.83 -15.90
C LEU A 290 -26.22 3.30 -16.25
N SER A 291 -27.27 4.11 -16.31
CA SER A 291 -27.16 5.56 -16.45
C SER A 291 -27.22 6.21 -15.07
N TRP A 292 -26.15 6.91 -14.68
CA TRP A 292 -26.05 7.66 -13.43
C TRP A 292 -25.29 8.96 -13.69
N GLY A 293 -25.90 10.11 -13.38
CA GLY A 293 -25.33 11.44 -13.61
C GLY A 293 -24.41 11.94 -12.49
N GLY A 294 -23.89 11.05 -11.65
CA GLY A 294 -23.09 11.41 -10.47
C GLY A 294 -23.92 11.75 -9.21
N PRO A 295 -23.27 11.85 -8.04
CA PRO A 295 -23.95 11.99 -6.75
C PRO A 295 -24.65 13.34 -6.57
N ASP A 296 -24.21 14.39 -7.28
CA ASP A 296 -24.81 15.72 -7.24
C ASP A 296 -26.18 15.75 -7.94
N THR A 297 -26.42 14.86 -8.90
CA THR A 297 -27.70 14.78 -9.62
C THR A 297 -28.65 13.79 -8.97
N GLU A 298 -28.16 12.62 -8.60
CA GLU A 298 -28.94 11.60 -7.92
C GLU A 298 -28.08 10.62 -7.13
N SER A 299 -28.65 9.98 -6.10
CA SER A 299 -27.94 8.92 -5.40
C SER A 299 -27.73 7.70 -6.31
N LEU A 300 -26.56 7.07 -6.19
CA LEU A 300 -26.26 5.82 -6.89
C LEU A 300 -27.33 4.75 -6.62
N GLU A 301 -27.84 4.71 -5.39
CA GLU A 301 -28.89 3.79 -4.98
C GLU A 301 -30.18 3.99 -5.79
N LYS A 302 -30.58 5.24 -6.04
CA LYS A 302 -31.75 5.58 -6.84
C LYS A 302 -31.56 5.23 -8.30
N ALA A 303 -30.36 5.42 -8.86
CA ALA A 303 -30.05 4.99 -10.21
C ALA A 303 -30.20 3.47 -10.38
N VAL A 304 -29.68 2.68 -9.42
CA VAL A 304 -29.81 1.21 -9.41
C VAL A 304 -31.26 0.77 -9.21
N SER A 305 -32.03 1.48 -8.37
CA SER A 305 -33.47 1.26 -8.14
C SER A 305 -34.30 1.39 -9.43
N ARG A 306 -33.88 2.22 -10.39
CA ARG A 306 -34.52 2.31 -11.72
C ARG A 306 -34.06 1.26 -12.72
N PHE A 307 -32.89 0.66 -12.50
CA PHE A 307 -32.30 -0.30 -13.43
C PHE A 307 -32.86 -1.72 -13.25
N PHE A 308 -33.01 -2.15 -12.00
CA PHE A 308 -33.63 -3.45 -11.67
C PHE A 308 -35.12 -3.31 -11.43
N LYS A 309 -35.89 -4.32 -11.85
CA LYS A 309 -37.34 -4.33 -11.68
C LYS A 309 -37.75 -4.43 -10.21
N ALA A 310 -37.07 -5.28 -9.45
CA ALA A 310 -37.21 -5.44 -8.00
C ALA A 310 -36.06 -6.27 -7.43
N SER A 311 -35.57 -5.91 -6.25
CA SER A 311 -34.38 -6.55 -5.69
C SER A 311 -34.52 -6.89 -4.21
N CYS A 312 -33.59 -7.70 -3.72
CA CYS A 312 -33.23 -7.71 -2.32
C CYS A 312 -31.79 -7.23 -2.15
N VAL A 313 -31.64 -6.03 -1.61
CA VAL A 313 -30.38 -5.36 -1.32
C VAL A 313 -30.36 -5.00 0.17
N PRO A 314 -29.94 -5.91 1.06
CA PRO A 314 -29.89 -5.65 2.49
C PRO A 314 -29.10 -4.37 2.82
N GLY A 315 -29.74 -3.45 3.53
CA GLY A 315 -29.24 -2.12 3.91
C GLY A 315 -29.64 -0.99 2.99
N ALA A 316 -30.31 -1.27 1.87
CA ALA A 316 -30.89 -0.24 1.01
C ALA A 316 -32.05 0.50 1.69
N LYS A 317 -32.26 1.74 1.29
CA LYS A 317 -33.35 2.63 1.67
C LYS A 317 -34.44 2.70 0.58
N GLU A 318 -34.09 2.48 -0.68
CA GLU A 318 -35.02 2.48 -1.80
C GLU A 318 -36.01 1.30 -1.72
N PRO A 319 -37.34 1.54 -1.72
CA PRO A 319 -38.34 0.48 -1.53
C PRO A 319 -38.23 -0.66 -2.54
N ASN A 320 -37.93 -0.34 -3.80
CA ASN A 320 -37.78 -1.32 -4.88
C ASN A 320 -36.62 -2.30 -4.61
N LEU A 321 -35.54 -1.79 -4.02
CA LEU A 321 -34.35 -2.58 -3.69
C LEU A 321 -34.54 -3.48 -2.47
N CYS A 322 -35.59 -3.24 -1.67
CA CYS A 322 -35.95 -4.05 -0.51
C CYS A 322 -37.18 -4.93 -0.74
N GLN A 323 -37.81 -4.85 -1.91
CA GLN A 323 -39.09 -5.50 -2.19
C GLN A 323 -39.02 -7.03 -2.07
N GLN A 324 -37.95 -7.64 -2.57
CA GLN A 324 -37.75 -9.09 -2.61
C GLN A 324 -37.16 -9.67 -1.31
N CYS A 325 -36.80 -8.83 -0.33
CA CYS A 325 -36.23 -9.29 0.92
C CYS A 325 -37.26 -10.01 1.80
N ALA A 326 -36.80 -11.01 2.58
CA ALA A 326 -37.64 -11.95 3.31
C ALA A 326 -37.78 -11.64 4.81
N GLY A 327 -37.02 -10.68 5.33
CA GLY A 327 -37.11 -10.27 6.73
C GLY A 327 -38.49 -9.69 7.08
N LYS A 328 -38.85 -9.77 8.36
CA LYS A 328 -40.14 -9.30 8.90
C LYS A 328 -39.96 -7.99 9.66
N LYS A 329 -40.95 -7.09 9.59
CA LYS A 329 -40.98 -5.79 10.32
C LYS A 329 -39.66 -5.03 10.19
N GLU A 330 -39.05 -4.58 11.29
CA GLU A 330 -37.79 -3.83 11.30
C GLU A 330 -36.57 -4.63 10.79
N HIS A 331 -36.69 -5.95 10.61
CA HIS A 331 -35.62 -6.79 10.06
C HIS A 331 -35.69 -6.95 8.55
N LYS A 332 -36.78 -6.52 7.89
CA LYS A 332 -36.89 -6.55 6.43
C LYS A 332 -35.78 -5.68 5.84
N CYS A 333 -34.98 -6.26 4.95
CA CYS A 333 -33.87 -5.57 4.29
C CYS A 333 -32.78 -5.11 5.26
N SER A 334 -32.73 -5.64 6.49
CA SER A 334 -31.68 -5.27 7.44
C SER A 334 -30.30 -5.79 7.00
N ARG A 335 -29.24 -5.00 7.21
CA ARG A 335 -27.85 -5.37 6.85
C ARG A 335 -27.22 -6.32 7.89
N SER A 336 -27.96 -7.35 8.30
CA SER A 336 -27.54 -8.34 9.30
C SER A 336 -28.17 -9.71 9.00
N ASN A 337 -27.71 -10.77 9.68
CA ASN A 337 -28.26 -12.12 9.49
C ASN A 337 -29.71 -12.28 10.00
N ASN A 338 -30.33 -11.21 10.52
CA ASN A 338 -31.77 -11.19 10.81
C ASN A 338 -32.62 -11.09 9.53
N GLU A 339 -32.05 -10.59 8.43
CA GLU A 339 -32.60 -10.71 7.09
C GLU A 339 -32.15 -12.06 6.46
N PRO A 340 -33.07 -12.99 6.15
CA PRO A 340 -32.71 -14.31 5.62
C PRO A 340 -31.94 -14.28 4.30
N TYR A 341 -32.10 -13.21 3.50
CA TYR A 341 -31.38 -13.04 2.23
C TYR A 341 -30.09 -12.23 2.34
N TYR A 342 -29.63 -11.94 3.57
CA TYR A 342 -28.36 -11.25 3.79
C TYR A 342 -27.13 -12.12 3.52
N ASN A 343 -26.05 -11.46 3.09
CA ASN A 343 -24.74 -12.05 2.83
C ASN A 343 -24.74 -13.06 1.68
N TYR A 344 -23.61 -13.75 1.44
CA TYR A 344 -23.44 -14.65 0.29
C TYR A 344 -24.46 -15.79 0.25
N ALA A 345 -24.63 -16.49 1.38
CA ALA A 345 -25.56 -17.62 1.46
C ALA A 345 -27.02 -17.16 1.30
N GLY A 346 -27.39 -16.02 1.89
CA GLY A 346 -28.73 -15.46 1.77
C GLY A 346 -29.04 -14.96 0.35
N ALA A 347 -28.09 -14.32 -0.33
CA ALA A 347 -28.29 -13.88 -1.72
C ALA A 347 -28.46 -15.06 -2.69
N PHE A 348 -27.73 -16.16 -2.49
CA PHE A 348 -27.97 -17.39 -3.24
C PHE A 348 -29.32 -18.03 -2.89
N LYS A 349 -29.74 -18.00 -1.62
CA LYS A 349 -31.07 -18.47 -1.20
C LYS A 349 -32.19 -17.64 -1.83
N CYS A 350 -32.03 -16.32 -1.95
CA CYS A 350 -32.97 -15.43 -2.66
C CYS A 350 -33.18 -15.84 -4.13
N LEU A 351 -32.10 -16.24 -4.82
CA LEU A 351 -32.19 -16.80 -6.17
C LEU A 351 -32.84 -18.19 -6.17
N GLN A 352 -32.50 -19.03 -5.18
CA GLN A 352 -33.08 -20.37 -5.04
C GLN A 352 -34.61 -20.31 -4.86
N ASP A 353 -35.09 -19.38 -4.02
CA ASP A 353 -36.50 -19.14 -3.69
C ASP A 353 -37.27 -18.37 -4.79
N ASP A 354 -36.68 -18.21 -5.98
CA ASP A 354 -37.28 -17.51 -7.14
C ASP A 354 -37.66 -16.05 -6.88
N LYS A 355 -36.99 -15.40 -5.91
CA LYS A 355 -37.17 -13.98 -5.59
C LYS A 355 -36.28 -13.05 -6.44
N GLY A 356 -35.19 -13.57 -6.99
CA GLY A 356 -34.38 -12.91 -8.00
C GLY A 356 -34.11 -13.81 -9.20
N ASP A 357 -33.72 -13.19 -10.32
CA ASP A 357 -33.29 -13.86 -11.55
C ASP A 357 -31.77 -14.06 -11.58
N VAL A 358 -31.04 -13.22 -10.83
CA VAL A 358 -29.57 -13.26 -10.68
C VAL A 358 -29.17 -13.02 -9.22
N ALA A 359 -28.11 -13.70 -8.76
CA ALA A 359 -27.46 -13.44 -7.48
C ALA A 359 -26.00 -13.02 -7.65
N PHE A 360 -25.62 -11.90 -7.03
CA PHE A 360 -24.23 -11.41 -7.04
C PHE A 360 -23.50 -11.86 -5.77
N VAL A 361 -22.58 -12.82 -5.92
CA VAL A 361 -21.97 -13.57 -4.81
C VAL A 361 -20.48 -13.86 -5.07
N LYS A 362 -19.83 -14.68 -4.21
CA LYS A 362 -18.46 -15.16 -4.40
C LYS A 362 -18.46 -16.53 -5.10
N GLN A 363 -17.33 -16.92 -5.70
CA GLN A 363 -17.19 -18.18 -6.44
C GLN A 363 -17.49 -19.44 -5.63
N SER A 364 -17.28 -19.40 -4.31
CA SER A 364 -17.50 -20.55 -3.41
C SER A 364 -18.91 -20.61 -2.80
N THR A 365 -19.82 -19.72 -3.20
CA THR A 365 -21.17 -19.66 -2.61
C THR A 365 -22.05 -20.84 -3.01
N VAL A 366 -22.02 -21.25 -4.28
CA VAL A 366 -22.90 -22.30 -4.81
C VAL A 366 -22.36 -23.67 -4.38
N PRO A 367 -23.09 -24.45 -3.56
CA PRO A 367 -22.65 -25.79 -3.17
C PRO A 367 -22.56 -26.72 -4.36
N GLU A 368 -21.61 -27.68 -4.34
CA GLU A 368 -21.36 -28.59 -5.47
C GLU A 368 -22.61 -29.36 -5.93
N ALA A 369 -23.47 -29.74 -4.99
CA ALA A 369 -24.74 -30.43 -5.28
C ALA A 369 -25.65 -29.65 -6.25
N PHE A 370 -25.56 -28.31 -6.25
CA PHE A 370 -26.37 -27.43 -7.09
C PHE A 370 -25.64 -26.97 -8.36
N HIS A 371 -24.38 -27.36 -8.60
CA HIS A 371 -23.63 -26.91 -9.79
C HIS A 371 -24.29 -27.30 -11.12
N LYS A 372 -25.18 -28.31 -11.11
CA LYS A 372 -25.91 -28.75 -12.30
C LYS A 372 -27.08 -27.82 -12.66
N ASP A 373 -27.63 -27.09 -11.70
CA ASP A 373 -28.87 -26.30 -11.86
C ASP A 373 -28.59 -24.80 -12.10
N TYR A 374 -27.36 -24.37 -11.84
CA TYR A 374 -26.93 -22.97 -11.93
C TYR A 374 -25.72 -22.79 -12.85
N GLU A 375 -25.58 -21.57 -13.36
CA GLU A 375 -24.48 -21.13 -14.22
C GLU A 375 -23.99 -19.73 -13.79
N LEU A 376 -22.81 -19.38 -14.28
CA LEU A 376 -22.22 -18.06 -14.13
C LEU A 376 -22.63 -17.19 -15.32
N LEU A 377 -23.01 -15.96 -15.03
CA LEU A 377 -23.27 -14.91 -16.01
C LEU A 377 -22.00 -14.06 -16.17
N CYS A 378 -21.42 -14.06 -17.35
CA CYS A 378 -20.10 -13.48 -17.60
C CYS A 378 -20.24 -12.05 -18.17
N PRO A 379 -19.34 -11.11 -17.81
CA PRO A 379 -19.37 -9.75 -18.36
C PRO A 379 -19.19 -9.66 -19.89
N ASP A 380 -18.73 -10.73 -20.54
CA ASP A 380 -18.58 -10.85 -22.00
C ASP A 380 -19.88 -11.33 -22.69
N ASN A 381 -21.03 -11.20 -22.00
CA ASN A 381 -22.35 -11.66 -22.43
C ASN A 381 -22.43 -13.17 -22.70
N THR A 382 -21.50 -13.96 -22.17
CA THR A 382 -21.59 -15.43 -22.19
C THR A 382 -22.06 -15.99 -20.87
N ARG A 383 -22.37 -17.29 -20.86
CA ARG A 383 -22.61 -18.08 -19.65
C ARG A 383 -21.60 -19.21 -19.56
N LYS A 384 -21.19 -19.57 -18.34
CA LYS A 384 -20.26 -20.69 -18.11
C LYS A 384 -20.68 -21.53 -16.90
N PRO A 385 -20.27 -22.80 -16.82
CA PRO A 385 -20.45 -23.60 -15.62
C PRO A 385 -19.81 -22.96 -14.39
N ILE A 386 -20.37 -23.21 -13.20
CA ILE A 386 -19.88 -22.69 -11.90
C ILE A 386 -18.37 -22.91 -11.68
N LYS A 387 -17.83 -24.03 -12.17
CA LYS A 387 -16.41 -24.38 -12.02
C LYS A 387 -15.45 -23.48 -12.82
N ASP A 388 -15.95 -22.80 -13.85
CA ASP A 388 -15.15 -21.95 -14.74
C ASP A 388 -15.04 -20.49 -14.25
N TYR A 389 -15.27 -20.23 -12.96
CA TYR A 389 -15.25 -18.89 -12.38
C TYR A 389 -13.96 -18.10 -12.66
N LYS A 390 -12.80 -18.75 -12.77
CA LYS A 390 -11.54 -18.06 -13.12
C LYS A 390 -11.57 -17.41 -14.51
N LYS A 391 -12.39 -17.95 -15.42
CA LYS A 391 -12.61 -17.43 -16.78
C LYS A 391 -13.88 -16.58 -16.88
N CYS A 392 -14.83 -16.77 -15.97
CA CYS A 392 -16.10 -16.06 -15.92
C CYS A 392 -16.34 -15.52 -14.50
N ASN A 393 -15.86 -14.30 -14.27
CA ASN A 393 -16.04 -13.57 -13.02
C ASN A 393 -16.23 -12.09 -13.33
N LEU A 394 -16.72 -11.37 -12.33
CA LEU A 394 -16.87 -9.92 -12.38
C LEU A 394 -15.53 -9.25 -12.05
N ALA A 395 -14.85 -9.70 -10.99
CA ALA A 395 -13.52 -9.24 -10.60
C ALA A 395 -12.87 -10.22 -9.61
N LYS A 396 -11.54 -10.18 -9.50
CA LYS A 396 -10.78 -10.73 -8.36
C LYS A 396 -10.62 -9.63 -7.31
N VAL A 397 -11.01 -9.89 -6.07
CA VAL A 397 -11.15 -8.87 -5.02
C VAL A 397 -10.50 -9.29 -3.69
N PRO A 398 -10.10 -8.33 -2.83
CA PRO A 398 -9.49 -8.61 -1.52
C PRO A 398 -10.41 -9.41 -0.60
N ALA A 399 -9.81 -10.24 0.26
CA ALA A 399 -10.50 -10.99 1.30
C ALA A 399 -11.17 -10.10 2.35
N HIS A 400 -11.97 -10.73 3.21
CA HIS A 400 -12.47 -10.04 4.41
C HIS A 400 -11.33 -9.88 5.41
N ALA A 401 -11.36 -8.79 6.18
CA ALA A 401 -10.29 -8.42 7.10
C ALA A 401 -10.82 -8.12 8.50
N VAL A 402 -10.01 -8.44 9.49
CA VAL A 402 -10.21 -8.03 10.89
C VAL A 402 -9.73 -6.59 11.03
N LEU A 403 -10.64 -5.69 11.38
CA LEU A 403 -10.34 -4.29 11.68
C LEU A 403 -10.17 -4.07 13.18
N THR A 404 -9.27 -3.15 13.53
CA THR A 404 -9.14 -2.58 14.88
C THR A 404 -8.75 -1.10 14.79
N ARG A 405 -8.63 -0.41 15.93
CA ARG A 405 -8.23 1.01 15.97
C ARG A 405 -6.82 1.21 15.44
N SER A 406 -6.59 2.31 14.71
CA SER A 406 -5.28 2.59 14.12
C SER A 406 -4.17 2.92 15.13
N ARG A 407 -4.52 3.29 16.38
CA ARG A 407 -3.56 3.61 17.47
C ARG A 407 -2.82 2.40 18.06
N ASP A 408 -3.05 1.19 17.55
CA ASP A 408 -2.33 -0.05 17.89
C ASP A 408 -2.37 -0.51 19.36
N ASP A 409 -3.36 -0.05 20.13
CA ASP A 409 -3.54 -0.40 21.54
C ASP A 409 -3.91 -1.88 21.76
N LYS A 410 -4.63 -2.51 20.82
CA LYS A 410 -5.10 -3.90 20.93
C LYS A 410 -4.61 -4.84 19.84
N THR A 411 -3.87 -4.35 18.85
CA THR A 411 -3.43 -5.13 17.68
C THR A 411 -2.71 -6.42 18.05
N LYS A 412 -1.74 -6.35 18.97
CA LYS A 412 -0.94 -7.51 19.39
C LYS A 412 -1.80 -8.56 20.10
N ASP A 413 -2.69 -8.12 20.99
CA ASP A 413 -3.58 -9.01 21.74
C ASP A 413 -4.54 -9.75 20.79
N ILE A 414 -5.14 -9.03 19.83
CA ILE A 414 -6.07 -9.62 18.86
C ILE A 414 -5.35 -10.65 17.97
N ILE A 415 -4.17 -10.32 17.44
CA ILE A 415 -3.39 -11.22 16.60
C ILE A 415 -2.99 -12.47 17.39
N ALA A 416 -2.46 -12.31 18.60
CA ALA A 416 -2.04 -13.42 19.45
C ALA A 416 -3.22 -14.36 19.77
N PHE A 417 -4.38 -13.79 20.13
CA PHE A 417 -5.59 -14.56 20.39
C PHE A 417 -6.02 -15.36 19.16
N LEU A 418 -6.13 -14.72 17.99
CA LEU A 418 -6.60 -15.38 16.76
C LEU A 418 -5.60 -16.40 16.22
N GLN A 419 -4.29 -16.19 16.38
CA GLN A 419 -3.28 -17.18 16.01
C GLN A 419 -3.38 -18.44 16.86
N GLU A 420 -3.66 -18.31 18.15
CA GLU A 420 -3.86 -19.46 19.03
C GLU A 420 -5.20 -20.15 18.76
N ALA A 421 -6.27 -19.37 18.61
CA ALA A 421 -7.60 -19.89 18.32
C ALA A 421 -7.66 -20.67 16.99
N GLN A 422 -6.82 -20.35 16.01
CA GLN A 422 -6.74 -21.12 14.76
C GLN A 422 -6.21 -22.55 14.94
N LYS A 423 -5.43 -22.82 15.99
CA LYS A 423 -4.89 -24.15 16.27
C LYS A 423 -5.90 -25.03 17.01
N GLU A 424 -6.67 -24.44 17.92
CA GLU A 424 -7.48 -25.18 18.88
C GLU A 424 -9.00 -25.06 18.67
N CYS A 425 -9.47 -24.08 17.88
CA CYS A 425 -10.90 -23.74 17.79
C CYS A 425 -11.55 -23.91 16.42
N LYS A 426 -12.87 -24.12 16.45
CA LYS A 426 -13.74 -24.10 15.25
C LYS A 426 -14.09 -22.67 14.82
N LEU A 427 -13.12 -21.92 14.28
CA LEU A 427 -13.34 -20.52 13.85
C LEU A 427 -14.21 -20.40 12.60
N PHE A 428 -14.04 -21.28 11.61
CA PHE A 428 -14.65 -21.14 10.26
C PHE A 428 -15.90 -22.00 10.05
N SER A 429 -16.49 -22.54 11.12
CA SER A 429 -17.75 -23.30 11.04
C SER A 429 -18.66 -22.97 12.21
N SER A 430 -19.97 -23.21 12.06
CA SER A 430 -20.95 -23.02 13.12
C SER A 430 -22.22 -23.79 12.82
N GLN A 431 -22.90 -24.25 13.88
CA GLN A 431 -24.23 -24.84 13.79
C GLN A 431 -25.35 -23.79 13.64
N TYR A 432 -25.09 -22.52 13.97
CA TYR A 432 -26.10 -21.45 13.93
C TYR A 432 -26.23 -20.77 12.56
N GLY A 433 -25.45 -21.18 11.57
CA GLY A 433 -25.47 -20.60 10.23
C GLY A 433 -24.11 -20.58 9.52
N LYS A 434 -24.11 -20.04 8.31
CA LYS A 434 -22.91 -19.85 7.48
C LYS A 434 -22.40 -18.40 7.55
N ASP A 435 -21.11 -18.23 7.34
CA ASP A 435 -20.38 -16.96 7.28
C ASP A 435 -20.62 -16.07 8.52
N LEU A 436 -20.69 -16.70 9.71
CA LEU A 436 -20.84 -16.03 11.00
C LEU A 436 -19.45 -15.69 11.58
N ILE A 437 -19.21 -14.44 11.94
CA ILE A 437 -17.89 -13.89 12.36
C ILE A 437 -16.85 -13.93 11.23
N PHE A 438 -16.52 -15.12 10.74
CA PHE A 438 -15.64 -15.37 9.59
C PHE A 438 -16.38 -16.18 8.53
N LYS A 439 -15.94 -16.09 7.27
CA LYS A 439 -16.47 -16.92 6.20
C LYS A 439 -16.14 -18.39 6.41
N ASN A 440 -17.09 -19.25 6.04
CA ASN A 440 -16.86 -20.70 6.07
C ASN A 440 -15.86 -21.17 5.03
N SER A 441 -15.63 -20.36 3.99
CA SER A 441 -14.63 -20.65 2.96
C SER A 441 -13.20 -20.28 3.38
N ALA A 442 -13.02 -19.57 4.49
CA ALA A 442 -11.70 -19.24 4.99
C ALA A 442 -11.05 -20.49 5.58
N VAL A 443 -9.80 -20.76 5.17
CA VAL A 443 -8.97 -21.87 5.65
C VAL A 443 -8.15 -21.43 6.85
N SER A 444 -7.71 -20.18 6.87
CA SER A 444 -6.95 -19.56 7.96
C SER A 444 -7.10 -18.04 7.96
N LEU A 445 -6.56 -17.37 8.97
CA LEU A 445 -6.36 -15.94 9.09
C LEU A 445 -4.86 -15.64 9.07
N ILE A 446 -4.46 -14.70 8.23
CA ILE A 446 -3.07 -14.30 8.06
C ILE A 446 -2.87 -12.92 8.72
N PRO A 447 -1.88 -12.75 9.61
CA PRO A 447 -1.55 -11.45 10.18
C PRO A 447 -1.04 -10.51 9.10
N LEU A 448 -1.52 -9.27 9.11
CA LEU A 448 -1.11 -8.23 8.18
C LEU A 448 0.10 -7.46 8.74
N PRO A 449 0.99 -6.95 7.86
CA PRO A 449 2.08 -6.07 8.28
C PRO A 449 1.56 -4.83 9.04
N PRO A 450 2.29 -4.30 10.04
CA PRO A 450 1.84 -3.14 10.83
C PRO A 450 1.54 -1.88 10.01
N SER A 451 2.25 -1.71 8.89
CA SER A 451 2.09 -0.61 7.93
C SER A 451 0.87 -0.78 7.00
N MET A 452 0.17 -1.91 7.05
CA MET A 452 -1.01 -2.16 6.24
C MET A 452 -2.17 -1.29 6.73
N ASP A 453 -2.68 -0.43 5.85
CA ASP A 453 -3.91 0.33 6.06
C ASP A 453 -5.00 -0.12 5.08
N GLY A 454 -6.16 0.54 5.14
CA GLY A 454 -7.29 0.22 4.25
C GLY A 454 -6.94 0.37 2.78
N PHE A 455 -6.20 1.42 2.39
CA PHE A 455 -5.84 1.66 1.00
C PHE A 455 -4.89 0.57 0.46
N LEU A 456 -3.82 0.27 1.19
CA LEU A 456 -2.86 -0.76 0.79
C LEU A 456 -3.47 -2.15 0.76
N PHE A 457 -4.36 -2.46 1.71
CA PHE A 457 -5.05 -3.75 1.76
C PHE A 457 -5.99 -3.94 0.56
N LEU A 458 -6.67 -2.87 0.17
CA LEU A 458 -7.64 -2.89 -0.92
C LEU A 458 -7.01 -2.75 -2.30
N GLY A 459 -5.88 -2.06 -2.38
CA GLY A 459 -5.23 -1.66 -3.62
C GLY A 459 -5.82 -0.37 -4.19
N ALA A 460 -5.01 0.31 -5.01
CA ALA A 460 -5.38 1.59 -5.65
C ALA A 460 -6.61 1.43 -6.56
N ASP A 461 -6.62 0.43 -7.44
CA ASP A 461 -7.72 0.20 -8.40
C ASP A 461 -9.09 0.09 -7.70
N TYR A 462 -9.17 -0.75 -6.66
CA TYR A 462 -10.42 -0.98 -5.95
C TYR A 462 -10.82 0.22 -5.08
N SER A 463 -9.85 0.88 -4.43
CA SER A 463 -10.09 2.07 -3.62
C SER A 463 -10.61 3.23 -4.48
N ASN A 464 -9.96 3.50 -5.61
CA ASN A 464 -10.36 4.54 -6.56
C ASN A 464 -11.73 4.24 -7.17
N ALA A 465 -12.02 2.97 -7.48
CA ALA A 465 -13.34 2.57 -7.98
C ALA A 465 -14.45 2.81 -6.94
N ILE A 466 -14.23 2.49 -5.66
CA ILE A 466 -15.20 2.80 -4.59
C ILE A 466 -15.34 4.30 -4.41
N GLN A 467 -14.25 5.05 -4.45
CA GLN A 467 -14.26 6.50 -4.32
C GLN A 467 -15.10 7.13 -5.44
N ALA A 468 -14.87 6.75 -6.69
CA ALA A 468 -15.64 7.23 -7.84
C ALA A 468 -17.15 6.91 -7.72
N LEU A 469 -17.51 5.74 -7.19
CA LEU A 469 -18.90 5.37 -6.92
C LEU A 469 -19.56 6.20 -5.81
N LYS A 470 -18.79 6.81 -4.91
CA LYS A 470 -19.30 7.61 -3.78
C LYS A 470 -19.31 9.10 -4.07
N GLU A 471 -18.22 9.61 -4.61
CA GLU A 471 -17.95 11.04 -4.81
C GLU A 471 -18.25 11.50 -6.23
N GLY A 472 -18.56 10.56 -7.15
CA GLY A 472 -18.71 10.86 -8.57
C GLY A 472 -17.35 11.02 -9.24
N VAL A 473 -17.34 11.06 -10.58
CA VAL A 473 -16.18 11.50 -11.34
C VAL A 473 -16.30 13.02 -11.44
N LYS A 474 -15.38 13.77 -10.84
CA LYS A 474 -15.29 15.22 -11.08
C LYS A 474 -14.83 15.41 -12.52
N GLU A 475 -15.74 15.73 -13.43
CA GLU A 475 -15.42 15.99 -14.85
C GLU A 475 -14.49 17.21 -15.02
N ASP A 476 -14.38 18.08 -14.02
CA ASP A 476 -13.56 19.30 -14.03
C ASP A 476 -12.07 19.09 -13.67
N GLU A 477 -11.68 17.90 -13.21
CA GLU A 477 -10.27 17.56 -12.99
C GLU A 477 -9.76 16.74 -14.18
N VAL A 478 -9.57 17.41 -15.33
CA VAL A 478 -8.52 16.96 -16.25
C VAL A 478 -7.25 16.89 -15.40
N PRO A 479 -6.55 15.74 -15.28
CA PRO A 479 -5.29 15.70 -14.57
C PRO A 479 -4.42 16.78 -15.19
N ALA A 480 -4.17 17.86 -14.45
CA ALA A 480 -3.24 18.89 -14.89
C ALA A 480 -1.98 18.15 -15.33
N ALA A 481 -1.49 18.42 -16.54
CA ALA A 481 -0.29 17.77 -17.05
C ALA A 481 0.75 17.77 -15.92
N GLU A 482 1.15 16.59 -15.43
CA GLU A 482 2.05 16.52 -14.27
C GLU A 482 3.34 17.25 -14.64
N THR A 483 3.58 18.41 -14.04
CA THR A 483 4.76 19.26 -14.32
C THR A 483 5.86 19.11 -13.29
N LYS A 484 5.59 18.43 -12.18
CA LYS A 484 6.50 18.29 -11.03
C LYS A 484 6.61 16.85 -10.54
N VAL A 485 7.78 16.49 -10.01
CA VAL A 485 8.03 15.21 -9.34
C VAL A 485 8.06 15.42 -7.83
N ARG A 486 7.15 14.76 -7.10
CA ARG A 486 7.17 14.71 -5.64
C ARG A 486 8.20 13.67 -5.17
N TRP A 487 9.32 14.15 -4.65
CA TRP A 487 10.42 13.36 -4.16
C TRP A 487 10.25 13.03 -2.67
N CYS A 488 10.19 11.74 -2.34
CA CYS A 488 10.11 11.33 -0.95
C CYS A 488 11.49 11.31 -0.29
N THR A 489 11.57 11.86 0.92
CA THR A 489 12.77 11.94 1.75
C THR A 489 12.60 11.08 3.00
N GLN A 490 13.69 10.48 3.47
CA GLN A 490 13.68 9.47 4.54
C GLN A 490 14.15 10.03 5.90
N SER A 491 14.50 11.31 5.95
CA SER A 491 14.93 11.99 7.17
C SER A 491 14.76 13.50 7.05
N LYS A 492 14.77 14.18 8.20
CA LYS A 492 14.68 15.65 8.22
C LYS A 492 15.84 16.33 7.49
N ALA A 493 17.04 15.76 7.56
CA ALA A 493 18.21 16.27 6.86
C ALA A 493 18.07 16.15 5.33
N GLU A 494 17.54 15.01 4.85
CA GLU A 494 17.21 14.85 3.43
C GLU A 494 16.11 15.80 2.98
N LYS A 495 15.08 15.98 3.81
CA LYS A 495 13.99 16.93 3.55
C LYS A 495 14.52 18.36 3.37
N ASN A 496 15.41 18.82 4.25
CA ASN A 496 16.01 20.15 4.12
C ASN A 496 16.78 20.31 2.79
N LYS A 497 17.65 19.36 2.43
CA LYS A 497 18.37 19.39 1.14
C LYS A 497 17.41 19.34 -0.06
N CYS A 498 16.32 18.59 0.06
CA CYS A 498 15.29 18.48 -0.97
C CYS A 498 14.48 19.78 -1.10
N ASP A 499 14.23 20.50 0.00
CA ASP A 499 13.55 21.79 -0.01
C ASP A 499 14.43 22.88 -0.67
N ASP A 500 15.75 22.83 -0.47
CA ASP A 500 16.70 23.63 -1.24
C ASP A 500 16.62 23.31 -2.74
N TRP A 501 16.56 22.01 -3.08
CA TRP A 501 16.40 21.56 -4.46
C TRP A 501 15.06 22.02 -5.06
N THR A 502 13.97 21.96 -4.30
CA THR A 502 12.64 22.43 -4.70
C THR A 502 12.69 23.90 -5.11
N THR A 503 13.28 24.73 -4.26
CA THR A 503 13.41 26.19 -4.48
C THR A 503 14.20 26.48 -5.75
N ILE A 504 15.28 25.76 -6.01
CA ILE A 504 16.21 26.02 -7.10
C ILE A 504 15.76 25.33 -8.41
N SER A 505 14.96 24.27 -8.33
CA SER A 505 14.47 23.52 -9.49
C SER A 505 13.40 24.26 -10.32
N GLY A 506 12.90 25.40 -9.85
CA GLY A 506 11.81 26.13 -10.51
C GLY A 506 10.47 25.42 -10.43
N GLY A 507 10.25 24.60 -9.38
CA GLY A 507 9.03 23.82 -9.17
C GLY A 507 8.99 22.47 -9.87
N ALA A 508 10.08 22.03 -10.52
CA ALA A 508 10.17 20.71 -11.14
C ALA A 508 10.28 19.57 -10.10
N ILE A 509 10.81 19.86 -8.91
CA ILE A 509 10.88 18.96 -7.76
C ILE A 509 10.07 19.57 -6.61
N GLU A 510 9.30 18.73 -5.92
CA GLU A 510 8.63 19.04 -4.66
C GLU A 510 8.94 17.90 -3.68
N CYS A 511 8.99 18.15 -2.38
CA CYS A 511 9.48 17.15 -1.44
C CYS A 511 8.43 16.70 -0.43
N THR A 512 8.32 15.39 -0.21
CA THR A 512 7.58 14.80 0.91
C THR A 512 8.54 14.22 1.93
N GLU A 513 8.12 14.13 3.19
CA GLU A 513 8.91 13.54 4.28
C GLU A 513 8.25 12.25 4.76
N ALA A 514 9.06 11.21 4.97
CA ALA A 514 8.64 9.94 5.52
C ALA A 514 9.63 9.47 6.60
N ALA A 515 9.18 8.59 7.50
CA ALA A 515 10.01 8.09 8.58
C ALA A 515 11.01 7.00 8.15
N SER A 516 10.81 6.39 6.98
CA SER A 516 11.66 5.30 6.47
C SER A 516 11.55 5.11 4.94
N ALA A 517 12.47 4.32 4.38
CA ALA A 517 12.41 3.85 2.98
C ALA A 517 11.11 3.10 2.66
N GLU A 518 10.61 2.29 3.60
CA GLU A 518 9.38 1.52 3.43
C GLU A 518 8.17 2.45 3.38
N ASP A 519 8.15 3.50 4.20
CA ASP A 519 7.12 4.53 4.18
C ASP A 519 7.14 5.35 2.88
N CYS A 520 8.31 5.65 2.33
CA CYS A 520 8.41 6.27 1.01
C CYS A 520 7.84 5.36 -0.11
N ILE A 521 8.14 4.05 -0.08
CA ILE A 521 7.53 3.09 -1.02
C ILE A 521 6.00 3.14 -0.89
N VAL A 522 5.48 3.18 0.34
CA VAL A 522 4.03 3.28 0.61
C VAL A 522 3.45 4.60 0.08
N GLN A 523 4.08 5.74 0.32
CA GLN A 523 3.64 7.03 -0.21
C GLN A 523 3.59 7.02 -1.74
N ILE A 524 4.55 6.38 -2.42
CA ILE A 524 4.52 6.23 -3.88
C ILE A 524 3.34 5.37 -4.33
N LEU A 525 3.09 4.23 -3.67
CA LEU A 525 1.96 3.36 -3.99
C LEU A 525 0.59 4.03 -3.78
N LYS A 526 0.52 4.95 -2.81
CA LYS A 526 -0.66 5.79 -2.54
C LYS A 526 -0.83 6.95 -3.51
N GLY A 527 0.22 7.28 -4.26
CA GLY A 527 0.25 8.48 -5.08
C GLY A 527 0.46 9.76 -4.27
N ASP A 528 0.94 9.68 -3.02
CA ASP A 528 1.34 10.83 -2.20
C ASP A 528 2.74 11.36 -2.60
N ALA A 529 3.58 10.47 -3.13
CA ALA A 529 4.90 10.77 -3.70
C ALA A 529 5.06 10.13 -5.08
N ASP A 530 6.05 10.56 -5.85
CA ASP A 530 6.30 10.08 -7.21
C ASP A 530 7.62 9.32 -7.33
N ALA A 531 8.65 9.70 -6.59
CA ALA A 531 9.96 9.08 -6.68
C ALA A 531 10.71 9.05 -5.34
N VAL A 532 11.60 8.08 -5.18
CA VAL A 532 12.54 7.99 -4.05
C VAL A 532 13.81 7.26 -4.49
N THR A 533 14.96 7.61 -3.92
CA THR A 533 16.22 6.86 -4.08
C THR A 533 16.29 5.74 -3.05
N LEU A 534 16.51 4.50 -3.49
CA LEU A 534 16.61 3.33 -2.60
C LEU A 534 17.94 2.60 -2.76
N ASP A 535 18.44 2.03 -1.65
CA ASP A 535 19.51 1.02 -1.67
C ASP A 535 18.99 -0.31 -2.27
N GLY A 536 19.89 -1.12 -2.83
CA GLY A 536 19.60 -2.45 -3.37
C GLY A 536 18.72 -3.32 -2.45
N GLY A 537 18.88 -3.20 -1.12
CA GLY A 537 18.09 -3.91 -0.11
C GLY A 537 16.60 -3.62 -0.17
N TYR A 538 16.23 -2.37 -0.49
CA TYR A 538 14.84 -1.94 -0.66
C TYR A 538 14.37 -2.03 -2.11
N MET A 539 15.28 -2.06 -3.09
CA MET A 539 14.93 -2.26 -4.51
C MET A 539 14.18 -3.57 -4.75
N TYR A 540 14.57 -4.65 -4.07
CA TYR A 540 13.81 -5.91 -4.12
C TYR A 540 12.38 -5.70 -3.64
N THR A 541 12.20 -5.08 -2.47
CA THR A 541 10.87 -4.79 -1.89
C THR A 541 10.05 -3.91 -2.82
N ALA A 542 10.60 -2.80 -3.30
CA ALA A 542 9.95 -1.88 -4.22
C ALA A 542 9.47 -2.58 -5.50
N GLY A 543 10.30 -3.45 -6.09
CA GLY A 543 9.91 -4.19 -7.29
C GLY A 543 8.87 -5.27 -7.04
N GLN A 544 8.87 -5.88 -5.86
CA GLN A 544 7.77 -6.76 -5.45
C GLN A 544 6.45 -6.00 -5.26
N CYS A 545 6.51 -4.73 -4.86
CA CYS A 545 5.36 -3.83 -4.78
C CYS A 545 4.91 -3.26 -6.14
N GLY A 546 5.59 -3.61 -7.25
CA GLY A 546 5.24 -3.15 -8.59
C GLY A 546 5.95 -1.87 -9.05
N LEU A 547 6.81 -1.28 -8.22
CA LEU A 547 7.64 -0.14 -8.61
C LEU A 547 8.75 -0.58 -9.58
N VAL A 548 9.22 0.36 -10.40
CA VAL A 548 10.26 0.12 -11.40
C VAL A 548 11.47 1.01 -11.19
N PRO A 549 12.69 0.52 -11.47
CA PRO A 549 13.91 1.30 -11.32
C PRO A 549 14.10 2.23 -12.53
N VAL A 550 14.39 3.51 -12.29
CA VAL A 550 14.44 4.58 -13.31
C VAL A 550 15.88 4.98 -13.64
N MET A 551 16.61 5.44 -12.63
CA MET A 551 17.97 5.95 -12.75
C MET A 551 18.84 5.29 -11.68
N GLY A 552 20.02 4.78 -12.04
CA GLY A 552 20.97 4.19 -11.10
C GLY A 552 22.17 5.10 -10.84
N GLU A 553 22.61 5.20 -9.59
CA GLU A 553 23.84 5.92 -9.23
C GLU A 553 25.07 5.25 -9.83
N TYR A 554 26.03 6.03 -10.29
CA TYR A 554 27.32 5.56 -10.81
C TYR A 554 28.45 6.13 -9.97
N TYR A 555 29.42 5.29 -9.60
CA TYR A 555 30.43 5.62 -8.58
C TYR A 555 31.88 5.65 -9.09
N ASP A 556 32.15 5.15 -10.28
CA ASP A 556 33.52 5.03 -10.79
C ASP A 556 34.09 6.43 -11.10
N GLN A 557 35.15 6.80 -10.38
CA GLN A 557 35.83 8.09 -10.55
C GLN A 557 36.89 8.04 -11.63
N ASP A 558 37.39 6.85 -11.96
CA ASP A 558 38.48 6.64 -12.92
C ASP A 558 37.94 6.57 -14.35
N ASP A 559 36.71 6.06 -14.53
CA ASP A 559 35.99 6.04 -15.81
C ASP A 559 34.72 6.90 -15.79
N LEU A 560 34.83 8.16 -16.22
CA LEU A 560 33.68 9.06 -16.34
C LEU A 560 32.99 9.01 -17.71
N THR A 561 33.40 8.11 -18.62
CA THR A 561 32.77 8.01 -19.95
C THR A 561 31.28 7.66 -19.89
N PRO A 562 30.79 6.83 -18.94
CA PRO A 562 29.35 6.58 -18.77
C PRO A 562 28.55 7.84 -18.45
N CYS A 563 29.12 8.78 -17.71
CA CYS A 563 28.46 10.03 -17.32
C CYS A 563 28.35 11.06 -18.45
N GLN A 564 29.09 10.87 -19.55
CA GLN A 564 29.07 11.77 -20.71
C GLN A 564 28.06 11.34 -21.77
N ARG A 565 27.65 10.07 -21.79
CA ARG A 565 26.69 9.52 -22.76
C ARG A 565 25.33 9.34 -22.12
N ARG A 566 24.27 9.88 -22.75
CA ARG A 566 22.88 9.70 -22.31
C ARG A 566 22.44 8.22 -22.20
N SER A 567 23.08 7.31 -22.93
CA SER A 567 22.81 5.87 -22.87
C SER A 567 24.12 5.07 -22.78
N SER A 568 24.66 4.99 -21.57
CA SER A 568 25.70 4.02 -21.26
C SER A 568 25.03 2.71 -20.85
N GLY A 569 25.28 1.62 -21.59
CA GLY A 569 24.88 0.27 -21.17
C GLY A 569 25.61 -0.23 -19.92
N THR A 570 26.57 0.55 -19.41
CA THR A 570 27.30 0.28 -18.18
C THR A 570 26.38 0.48 -16.98
N LYS A 571 26.26 -0.56 -16.15
CA LYS A 571 25.50 -0.49 -14.90
C LYS A 571 26.36 0.16 -13.83
N GLY A 572 25.79 1.10 -13.07
CA GLY A 572 26.37 1.50 -11.80
C GLY A 572 26.27 0.32 -10.84
N VAL A 573 27.41 -0.31 -10.53
CA VAL A 573 27.48 -1.49 -9.67
C VAL A 573 28.63 -1.38 -8.70
N TYR A 574 28.48 -2.03 -7.56
CA TYR A 574 29.58 -2.32 -6.66
C TYR A 574 29.57 -3.80 -6.31
N TYR A 575 30.71 -4.32 -5.89
CA TYR A 575 30.83 -5.74 -5.54
C TYR A 575 30.72 -5.94 -4.03
N ALA A 576 29.86 -6.86 -3.61
CA ALA A 576 29.83 -7.38 -2.25
C ALA A 576 30.92 -8.44 -2.10
N VAL A 577 31.78 -8.27 -1.09
CA VAL A 577 32.96 -9.12 -0.88
C VAL A 577 33.05 -9.60 0.57
N ALA A 578 33.71 -10.74 0.76
CA ALA A 578 34.12 -11.25 2.05
C ALA A 578 35.63 -11.01 2.22
N ILE A 579 36.02 -10.27 3.25
CA ILE A 579 37.39 -9.83 3.49
C ILE A 579 37.95 -10.58 4.69
N ALA A 580 39.17 -11.10 4.56
CA ALA A 580 39.90 -11.75 5.66
C ALA A 580 41.35 -11.26 5.71
N LYS A 581 41.98 -11.34 6.88
CA LYS A 581 43.41 -11.06 7.03
C LYS A 581 44.23 -12.11 6.28
N LYS A 582 45.29 -11.66 5.61
CA LYS A 582 46.26 -12.52 4.93
C LYS A 582 46.94 -13.45 5.94
N GLY A 583 47.25 -14.68 5.52
CA GLY A 583 47.88 -15.70 6.38
C GLY A 583 46.93 -16.47 7.33
N THR A 584 45.64 -16.13 7.37
CA THR A 584 44.62 -16.94 8.08
C THR A 584 44.20 -18.17 7.26
N LYS A 585 43.72 -19.24 7.91
CA LYS A 585 43.21 -20.46 7.24
C LYS A 585 41.72 -20.39 6.86
N VAL A 586 41.12 -19.21 6.90
CA VAL A 586 39.68 -19.02 6.66
C VAL A 586 39.41 -18.93 5.16
N ALA A 587 38.38 -19.63 4.71
CA ALA A 587 37.88 -19.69 3.34
C ALA A 587 36.34 -19.71 3.34
N TRP A 588 35.71 -19.44 2.20
CA TRP A 588 34.24 -19.46 2.10
C TRP A 588 33.65 -20.82 2.52
N SER A 589 34.31 -21.92 2.15
CA SER A 589 33.87 -23.29 2.45
C SER A 589 33.91 -23.67 3.94
N ASN A 590 34.66 -22.93 4.77
CA ASN A 590 34.84 -23.25 6.20
C ASN A 590 34.36 -22.14 7.14
N LEU A 591 33.38 -21.32 6.71
CA LEU A 591 32.82 -20.21 7.50
C LEU A 591 32.03 -20.63 8.75
N ARG A 592 31.67 -21.92 8.89
CA ARG A 592 30.95 -22.41 10.06
C ARG A 592 31.77 -22.21 11.34
N GLY A 593 31.17 -21.58 12.35
CA GLY A 593 31.82 -21.29 13.63
C GLY A 593 32.85 -20.14 13.60
N VAL A 594 33.05 -19.49 12.45
CA VAL A 594 33.99 -18.37 12.30
C VAL A 594 33.44 -17.09 12.94
N LYS A 595 34.33 -16.21 13.39
CA LYS A 595 33.97 -14.87 13.89
C LYS A 595 33.71 -13.89 12.75
N THR A 596 32.46 -13.45 12.57
CA THR A 596 32.06 -12.61 11.42
C THR A 596 31.70 -11.18 11.83
N CYS A 597 31.92 -10.24 10.91
CA CYS A 597 31.63 -8.83 11.07
C CYS A 597 30.74 -8.35 9.91
N HIS A 598 29.65 -7.68 10.23
CA HIS A 598 28.61 -7.29 9.27
C HIS A 598 28.31 -5.80 9.42
N THR A 599 27.99 -5.13 8.31
CA THR A 599 27.70 -3.69 8.33
C THR A 599 26.46 -3.34 9.16
N ALA A 600 25.42 -4.16 9.06
CA ALA A 600 24.19 -4.18 9.87
C ALA A 600 23.23 -5.22 9.28
N VAL A 601 22.29 -5.71 10.08
CA VAL A 601 21.20 -6.58 9.62
C VAL A 601 20.39 -5.87 8.52
N GLY A 602 20.08 -6.61 7.44
CA GLY A 602 19.27 -6.10 6.32
C GLY A 602 20.02 -5.27 5.28
N ARG A 603 21.30 -4.92 5.50
CA ARG A 603 22.12 -4.21 4.51
C ARG A 603 22.60 -5.15 3.41
N THR A 604 22.71 -4.62 2.20
CA THR A 604 23.04 -5.38 1.00
C THR A 604 24.33 -6.19 1.09
N ALA A 605 25.50 -5.54 1.12
CA ALA A 605 26.79 -6.26 1.05
C ALA A 605 27.13 -6.97 2.36
N GLY A 606 26.75 -6.36 3.49
CA GLY A 606 27.09 -6.86 4.82
C GLY A 606 26.15 -7.92 5.36
N TRP A 607 24.94 -8.10 4.81
CA TRP A 607 23.96 -9.06 5.34
C TRP A 607 23.22 -9.82 4.24
N ASN A 608 22.49 -9.13 3.36
CA ASN A 608 21.54 -9.78 2.44
C ASN A 608 22.23 -10.76 1.48
N ILE A 609 23.39 -10.37 0.92
CA ILE A 609 24.18 -11.25 0.06
C ILE A 609 24.81 -12.41 0.84
N PRO A 610 25.69 -12.18 1.83
CA PRO A 610 26.41 -13.27 2.48
C PRO A 610 25.48 -14.24 3.23
N VAL A 611 24.51 -13.73 3.99
CA VAL A 611 23.57 -14.57 4.74
C VAL A 611 22.62 -15.27 3.77
N GLY A 612 22.17 -14.61 2.71
CA GLY A 612 21.30 -15.22 1.72
C GLY A 612 21.94 -16.36 0.94
N LEU A 613 23.22 -16.24 0.59
CA LEU A 613 23.99 -17.34 0.00
C LEU A 613 24.12 -18.51 0.98
N ILE A 614 24.52 -18.25 2.22
CA ILE A 614 24.67 -19.28 3.27
C ILE A 614 23.34 -19.97 3.58
N THR A 615 22.24 -19.23 3.72
CA THR A 615 20.90 -19.80 3.92
C THR A 615 20.45 -20.61 2.71
N ASN A 616 20.77 -20.17 1.49
CA ASN A 616 20.44 -20.95 0.30
C ASN A 616 21.23 -22.26 0.23
N GLU A 617 22.50 -22.26 0.60
CA GLU A 617 23.35 -23.46 0.64
C GLU A 617 22.92 -24.43 1.76
N THR A 618 22.73 -23.92 2.97
CA THR A 618 22.46 -24.72 4.17
C THR A 618 21.00 -25.10 4.37
N LYS A 619 20.08 -24.38 3.72
CA LYS A 619 18.62 -24.43 3.95
C LYS A 619 18.23 -24.17 5.41
N ASN A 620 19.11 -23.54 6.20
CA ASN A 620 18.85 -23.16 7.59
C ASN A 620 18.59 -21.66 7.71
N CYS A 621 17.49 -21.30 8.36
CA CYS A 621 17.09 -19.91 8.61
C CYS A 621 17.75 -19.31 9.86
N ASP A 622 18.35 -20.14 10.73
CA ASP A 622 19.06 -19.66 11.91
C ASP A 622 20.54 -19.42 11.60
N PHE A 623 20.86 -18.22 11.14
CA PHE A 623 22.25 -17.81 10.89
C PHE A 623 23.08 -17.75 12.18
N ALA A 624 22.45 -17.47 13.33
CA ALA A 624 23.16 -17.35 14.60
C ALA A 624 23.73 -18.69 15.10
N SER A 625 23.13 -19.82 14.71
CA SER A 625 23.71 -21.16 14.96
C SER A 625 24.79 -21.57 13.96
N TYR A 626 24.89 -20.90 12.81
CA TYR A 626 25.92 -21.20 11.80
C TYR A 626 27.28 -20.59 12.15
N VAL A 627 27.31 -19.36 12.65
CA VAL A 627 28.55 -18.62 13.00
C VAL A 627 28.95 -18.81 14.47
N GLY A 628 30.21 -18.50 14.81
CA GLY A 628 30.72 -18.63 16.18
C GLY A 628 30.28 -17.47 17.08
N GLN A 629 30.88 -16.30 16.87
CA GLN A 629 30.48 -15.02 17.45
C GLN A 629 30.47 -13.99 16.34
N SER A 630 29.56 -13.02 16.39
CA SER A 630 29.47 -12.01 15.33
C SER A 630 29.24 -10.62 15.91
N CYS A 631 29.53 -9.60 15.08
CA CYS A 631 28.91 -8.29 15.23
C CYS A 631 28.06 -7.99 13.99
N ALA A 632 26.74 -8.03 14.17
CA ALA A 632 25.74 -7.65 13.20
C ALA A 632 24.76 -6.66 13.84
N PRO A 633 25.07 -5.36 13.79
CA PRO A 633 24.24 -4.31 14.37
C PRO A 633 22.78 -4.39 13.92
N GLY A 634 21.84 -4.24 14.86
CA GLY A 634 20.40 -4.46 14.65
C GLY A 634 19.90 -5.85 15.05
N SER A 635 20.78 -6.76 15.49
CA SER A 635 20.39 -8.05 16.05
C SER A 635 20.00 -7.93 17.54
N ASP A 636 19.37 -8.98 18.09
CA ASP A 636 19.12 -9.07 19.54
C ASP A 636 20.44 -8.98 20.33
N VAL A 637 20.52 -8.08 21.31
CA VAL A 637 21.71 -7.82 22.11
C VAL A 637 22.24 -9.08 22.83
N LYS A 638 21.36 -10.04 23.17
CA LYS A 638 21.71 -11.31 23.80
C LYS A 638 22.14 -12.39 22.79
N SER A 639 21.97 -12.16 21.49
CA SER A 639 22.34 -13.10 20.44
C SER A 639 23.85 -13.20 20.24
N LYS A 640 24.31 -14.36 19.77
CA LYS A 640 25.70 -14.55 19.26
C LYS A 640 26.05 -13.52 18.18
N LEU A 641 25.05 -12.99 17.48
CA LEU A 641 25.19 -11.97 16.45
C LEU A 641 25.63 -10.59 16.99
N CYS A 642 25.47 -10.33 18.29
CA CYS A 642 25.91 -9.09 18.94
C CYS A 642 27.12 -9.29 19.87
N ALA A 643 27.66 -10.51 19.95
CA ALA A 643 28.69 -10.87 20.92
C ALA A 643 29.99 -10.07 20.73
N LEU A 644 30.38 -9.78 19.48
CA LEU A 644 31.61 -9.04 19.18
C LEU A 644 31.45 -7.51 19.22
N CYS A 645 30.22 -7.00 19.10
CA CYS A 645 29.93 -5.56 19.07
C CYS A 645 30.39 -4.86 20.35
N ILE A 646 30.73 -3.56 20.25
CA ILE A 646 31.39 -2.83 21.34
C ILE A 646 30.65 -1.58 21.80
N GLY A 647 29.59 -1.16 21.11
CA GLY A 647 28.89 0.09 21.40
C GLY A 647 29.77 1.31 21.15
N ASP A 648 29.58 2.35 21.96
CA ASP A 648 30.37 3.56 21.91
C ASP A 648 31.67 3.38 22.72
N PRO A 649 32.86 3.41 22.07
CA PRO A 649 34.14 3.20 22.74
C PRO A 649 34.50 4.30 23.74
N GLU A 650 33.90 5.50 23.63
CA GLU A 650 34.14 6.63 24.54
C GLU A 650 33.20 6.63 25.76
N LYS A 651 32.05 5.94 25.68
CA LYS A 651 31.04 5.89 26.74
C LYS A 651 30.81 4.47 27.28
N ARG A 652 31.88 3.89 27.85
CA ARG A 652 31.92 2.49 28.36
C ARG A 652 30.84 2.11 29.39
N LEU A 653 30.16 3.07 30.04
CA LEU A 653 29.12 2.80 31.04
C LEU A 653 27.68 2.70 30.48
N GLU A 654 27.42 3.09 29.23
CA GLU A 654 26.09 2.94 28.60
C GLU A 654 26.01 1.60 27.82
N SER A 655 25.66 0.51 28.50
CA SER A 655 25.34 -0.78 27.87
C SER A 655 24.16 -0.72 26.89
N SER A 656 23.42 0.40 26.86
CA SER A 656 22.19 0.61 26.10
C SER A 656 22.38 0.77 24.59
N LYS A 657 23.61 1.04 24.10
CA LYS A 657 23.87 1.31 22.67
C LYS A 657 24.66 0.20 21.95
N LYS A 658 25.02 -0.87 22.65
CA LYS A 658 25.69 -2.04 22.06
C LYS A 658 24.80 -2.68 21.00
N CYS A 659 25.38 -2.98 19.83
CA CYS A 659 24.71 -3.60 18.69
C CYS A 659 23.59 -2.74 18.07
N SER A 660 23.55 -1.43 18.37
CA SER A 660 22.63 -0.48 17.74
C SER A 660 22.93 -0.37 16.23
N PRO A 661 21.92 -0.43 15.34
CA PRO A 661 22.12 -0.28 13.90
C PRO A 661 22.31 1.20 13.49
N SER A 662 23.19 1.91 14.20
CA SER A 662 23.50 3.33 13.97
C SER A 662 24.95 3.64 14.30
N ALA A 663 25.39 4.86 14.00
CA ALA A 663 26.75 5.32 14.28
C ALA A 663 27.14 5.31 15.78
N SER A 664 26.18 5.11 16.69
CA SER A 664 26.49 4.90 18.11
C SER A 664 27.20 3.57 18.41
N GLU A 665 27.21 2.64 17.47
CA GLU A 665 28.00 1.40 17.52
C GLU A 665 29.24 1.56 16.65
N ALA A 666 30.44 1.47 17.24
CA ALA A 666 31.69 1.67 16.50
C ALA A 666 31.94 0.63 15.39
N TYR A 667 31.28 -0.54 15.44
CA TYR A 667 31.34 -1.54 14.38
C TYR A 667 30.21 -1.43 13.34
N TYR A 668 29.38 -0.38 13.38
CA TYR A 668 28.34 -0.14 12.40
C TYR A 668 28.88 0.39 11.05
N GLY A 669 28.24 -0.03 9.96
CA GLY A 669 28.57 0.41 8.60
C GLY A 669 29.80 -0.27 8.00
N TYR A 670 30.23 0.20 6.82
CA TYR A 670 31.33 -0.42 6.07
C TYR A 670 32.68 -0.34 6.82
N SER A 671 33.10 0.86 7.22
CA SER A 671 34.33 1.04 8.01
C SER A 671 34.25 0.36 9.38
N GLY A 672 33.07 0.35 10.02
CA GLY A 672 32.87 -0.33 11.30
C GLY A 672 32.99 -1.85 11.20
N ALA A 673 32.42 -2.47 10.17
CA ALA A 673 32.58 -3.90 9.92
C ALA A 673 34.04 -4.27 9.62
N PHE A 674 34.76 -3.42 8.88
CA PHE A 674 36.19 -3.58 8.63
C PHE A 674 37.02 -3.40 9.92
N ARG A 675 36.70 -2.42 10.75
CA ARG A 675 37.29 -2.24 12.09
C ARG A 675 37.08 -3.47 12.97
N CYS A 676 35.87 -4.05 12.95
CA CYS A 676 35.57 -5.29 13.64
C CYS A 676 36.49 -6.44 13.18
N LEU A 677 36.76 -6.59 11.87
CA LEU A 677 37.72 -7.57 11.35
C LEU A 677 39.15 -7.30 11.86
N VAL A 678 39.56 -6.04 11.92
CA VAL A 678 40.89 -5.66 12.42
C VAL A 678 41.04 -6.00 13.91
N GLU A 679 40.03 -5.71 14.73
CA GLU A 679 40.13 -5.81 16.19
C GLU A 679 39.72 -7.16 16.78
N LYS A 680 38.66 -7.83 16.27
CA LYS A 680 38.06 -9.02 16.91
C LYS A 680 37.63 -10.15 15.99
N GLY A 681 37.20 -9.81 14.76
CA GLY A 681 36.65 -10.73 13.78
C GLY A 681 37.72 -11.45 12.96
N GLN A 682 37.28 -12.42 12.18
CA GLN A 682 38.10 -13.14 11.21
C GLN A 682 37.68 -12.86 9.78
N VAL A 683 36.39 -12.53 9.56
CA VAL A 683 35.84 -12.18 8.26
C VAL A 683 34.96 -10.94 8.40
N ALA A 684 35.11 -9.97 7.50
CA ALA A 684 34.16 -8.87 7.32
C ALA A 684 33.44 -8.98 5.98
N PHE A 685 32.13 -8.73 6.00
CA PHE A 685 31.33 -8.59 4.79
C PHE A 685 31.07 -7.12 4.51
N ALA A 686 31.54 -6.63 3.35
CA ALA A 686 31.50 -5.23 2.98
C ALA A 686 31.50 -5.04 1.45
N LYS A 687 31.57 -3.79 0.98
CA LYS A 687 31.81 -3.49 -0.43
C LYS A 687 33.30 -3.54 -0.75
N HIS A 688 33.65 -3.84 -2.00
CA HIS A 688 35.03 -3.97 -2.45
C HIS A 688 35.92 -2.74 -2.18
N THR A 689 35.37 -1.52 -2.17
CA THR A 689 36.15 -0.30 -1.91
C THR A 689 36.55 -0.13 -0.44
N THR A 690 35.90 -0.84 0.50
CA THR A 690 36.08 -0.62 1.94
C THR A 690 37.53 -0.81 2.41
N VAL A 691 38.27 -1.77 1.86
CA VAL A 691 39.69 -1.97 2.21
C VAL A 691 40.49 -0.73 1.82
N PHE A 692 40.37 -0.29 0.56
CA PHE A 692 41.11 0.85 0.03
C PHE A 692 40.73 2.20 0.67
N GLU A 693 39.52 2.32 1.21
CA GLU A 693 39.05 3.50 1.98
C GLU A 693 39.68 3.59 3.38
N ASN A 694 40.14 2.46 3.94
CA ASN A 694 40.59 2.36 5.33
C ASN A 694 42.05 1.91 5.49
N THR A 695 42.81 1.83 4.40
CA THR A 695 44.21 1.40 4.39
C THR A 695 45.08 2.40 3.63
N ASP A 696 46.38 2.16 3.62
CA ASP A 696 47.37 2.94 2.84
C ASP A 696 47.33 4.45 3.17
N GLY A 697 47.08 4.77 4.44
CA GLY A 697 47.08 6.15 4.95
C GLY A 697 45.81 6.96 4.68
N LYS A 698 44.78 6.40 4.02
CA LYS A 698 43.55 7.14 3.68
C LYS A 698 42.60 7.38 4.86
N ASN A 699 42.69 6.56 5.91
CA ASN A 699 41.91 6.75 7.13
C ASN A 699 42.84 7.14 8.30
N PRO A 700 42.73 8.38 8.82
CA PRO A 700 43.61 8.88 9.87
C PRO A 700 43.30 8.32 11.27
N ALA A 701 42.23 7.54 11.43
CA ALA A 701 41.83 6.98 12.71
C ALA A 701 42.93 6.06 13.29
N GLY A 702 43.10 6.09 14.61
CA GLY A 702 44.19 5.37 15.29
C GLY A 702 44.22 3.85 15.05
N TRP A 703 43.07 3.23 14.75
CA TRP A 703 42.97 1.79 14.43
C TRP A 703 43.31 1.45 12.96
N ALA A 704 43.31 2.43 12.06
CA ALA A 704 43.40 2.24 10.60
C ALA A 704 44.66 2.83 9.97
N LYS A 705 45.26 3.85 10.59
CA LYS A 705 46.36 4.67 10.01
C LYS A 705 47.55 3.86 9.48
N ASP A 706 47.89 2.75 10.12
CA ASP A 706 49.09 1.95 9.81
C ASP A 706 48.78 0.71 8.94
N LEU A 707 47.51 0.47 8.59
CA LEU A 707 47.11 -0.72 7.83
C LEU A 707 47.48 -0.60 6.36
N LYS A 708 47.94 -1.71 5.76
CA LYS A 708 48.19 -1.79 4.30
C LYS A 708 47.12 -2.62 3.61
N SER A 709 46.73 -2.23 2.40
CA SER A 709 45.74 -3.00 1.62
C SER A 709 46.19 -4.44 1.34
N GLY A 710 47.51 -4.65 1.19
CA GLY A 710 48.14 -5.97 1.00
C GLY A 710 48.05 -6.93 2.20
N ASP A 711 47.65 -6.45 3.38
CA ASP A 711 47.46 -7.28 4.57
C ASP A 711 46.14 -8.07 4.55
N PHE A 712 45.31 -7.83 3.53
CA PHE A 712 43.97 -8.39 3.40
C PHE A 712 43.80 -9.11 2.07
N GLU A 713 42.91 -10.10 2.07
CA GLU A 713 42.54 -10.90 0.90
C GLU A 713 41.02 -11.11 0.86
N LEU A 714 40.50 -11.38 -0.32
CA LEU A 714 39.09 -11.72 -0.54
C LEU A 714 38.90 -13.23 -0.43
N LEU A 715 37.75 -13.65 0.11
CA LEU A 715 37.30 -15.03 0.10
C LEU A 715 36.35 -15.22 -1.08
N CYS A 716 36.71 -16.11 -2.00
CA CYS A 716 35.94 -16.37 -3.19
C CYS A 716 34.91 -17.49 -2.93
N PRO A 717 33.72 -17.46 -3.56
CA PRO A 717 32.67 -18.47 -3.33
C PRO A 717 33.09 -19.92 -3.66
N ASP A 718 34.07 -20.10 -4.55
CA ASP A 718 34.64 -21.41 -4.90
C ASP A 718 35.59 -21.98 -3.82
N GLY A 719 35.82 -21.24 -2.74
CA GLY A 719 36.71 -21.60 -1.64
C GLY A 719 38.15 -21.11 -1.82
N SER A 720 38.49 -20.49 -2.95
CA SER A 720 39.80 -19.86 -3.17
C SER A 720 39.91 -18.50 -2.48
N ARG A 721 41.10 -17.90 -2.53
CA ARG A 721 41.38 -16.55 -2.04
C ARG A 721 42.05 -15.74 -3.13
N ALA A 722 41.77 -14.45 -3.16
CA ALA A 722 42.36 -13.52 -4.14
C ALA A 722 42.83 -12.22 -3.47
N PRO A 723 43.78 -11.50 -4.07
CA PRO A 723 44.10 -10.13 -3.66
C PRO A 723 42.87 -9.22 -3.67
N VAL A 724 42.84 -8.19 -2.81
CA VAL A 724 41.73 -7.23 -2.74
C VAL A 724 41.49 -6.43 -4.02
N THR A 725 42.47 -6.39 -4.92
CA THR A 725 42.36 -5.77 -6.26
C THR A 725 41.54 -6.60 -7.23
N ASP A 726 41.43 -7.91 -7.03
CA ASP A 726 40.78 -8.85 -7.96
C ASP A 726 39.29 -9.04 -7.64
N TYR A 727 38.65 -8.03 -7.05
CA TYR A 727 37.25 -8.09 -6.62
C TYR A 727 36.26 -8.35 -7.76
N LYS A 728 36.61 -8.01 -9.02
CA LYS A 728 35.75 -8.28 -10.19
C LYS A 728 35.59 -9.78 -10.48
N SER A 729 36.64 -10.57 -10.26
CA SER A 729 36.62 -12.03 -10.40
C SER A 729 36.28 -12.74 -9.08
N CYS A 730 36.72 -12.20 -7.94
CA CYS A 730 36.47 -12.75 -6.62
C CYS A 730 35.50 -11.87 -5.81
N ASN A 731 34.20 -12.13 -5.95
CA ASN A 731 33.14 -11.48 -5.19
C ASN A 731 31.99 -12.45 -4.87
N LEU A 732 31.18 -12.10 -3.88
CA LEU A 732 29.98 -12.83 -3.54
C LEU A 732 28.84 -12.54 -4.54
N ALA A 733 28.67 -11.27 -4.87
CA ALA A 733 27.75 -10.81 -5.89
C ALA A 733 28.14 -9.43 -6.42
N GLU A 734 27.84 -9.21 -7.70
CA GLU A 734 27.64 -7.88 -8.25
C GLU A 734 26.34 -7.31 -7.70
N VAL A 735 26.40 -6.10 -7.16
CA VAL A 735 25.29 -5.43 -6.51
C VAL A 735 24.94 -4.19 -7.31
N PRO A 736 23.66 -3.99 -7.67
CA PRO A 736 23.22 -2.75 -8.30
C PRO A 736 23.45 -1.57 -7.35
N ALA A 737 23.88 -0.45 -7.92
CA ALA A 737 23.91 0.81 -7.20
C ALA A 737 22.52 1.22 -6.68
N HIS A 738 22.52 2.22 -5.80
CA HIS A 738 21.29 2.86 -5.40
C HIS A 738 20.55 3.39 -6.63
N ALA A 739 19.22 3.32 -6.61
CA ALA A 739 18.43 3.72 -7.76
C ALA A 739 17.17 4.47 -7.37
N VAL A 740 16.79 5.40 -8.24
CA VAL A 740 15.50 6.08 -8.20
C VAL A 740 14.42 5.09 -8.63
N VAL A 741 13.37 4.95 -7.84
CA VAL A 741 12.21 4.10 -8.16
C VAL A 741 10.93 4.92 -8.25
N THR A 742 9.99 4.45 -9.05
CA THR A 742 8.67 5.07 -9.23
C THR A 742 7.64 4.05 -9.74
N LEU A 743 6.39 4.46 -9.92
CA LEU A 743 5.34 3.67 -10.56
C LEU A 743 5.61 3.50 -12.07
N PRO A 744 5.26 2.35 -12.69
CA PRO A 744 5.52 2.08 -14.11
C PRO A 744 5.06 3.19 -15.08
N GLU A 745 3.93 3.80 -14.81
CA GLU A 745 3.30 4.88 -15.55
C GLU A 745 4.08 6.21 -15.46
N LYS A 746 4.65 6.53 -14.29
CA LYS A 746 5.41 7.76 -14.05
C LYS A 746 6.88 7.68 -14.45
N ARG A 747 7.39 6.48 -14.77
CA ARG A 747 8.80 6.23 -15.12
C ARG A 747 9.39 7.21 -16.12
N THR A 748 8.67 7.47 -17.23
CA THR A 748 9.20 8.29 -18.33
C THR A 748 9.33 9.74 -17.89
N PHE A 749 8.29 10.25 -17.24
CA PHE A 749 8.24 11.59 -16.68
C PHE A 749 9.33 11.81 -15.61
N VAL A 750 9.47 10.90 -14.64
CA VAL A 750 10.51 10.98 -13.62
C VAL A 750 11.92 10.94 -14.23
N ALA A 751 12.16 10.07 -15.23
CA ALA A 751 13.46 10.01 -15.90
C ALA A 751 13.83 11.34 -16.56
N GLU A 752 12.90 11.94 -17.30
CA GLU A 752 13.11 13.20 -18.01
C GLU A 752 13.44 14.36 -17.05
N ILE A 753 12.67 14.49 -15.97
CA ILE A 753 12.91 15.51 -14.94
C ILE A 753 14.28 15.28 -14.29
N VAL A 754 14.61 14.06 -13.87
CA VAL A 754 15.88 13.77 -13.21
C VAL A 754 17.09 14.01 -14.13
N VAL A 755 16.99 13.65 -15.42
CA VAL A 755 18.03 13.93 -16.42
C VAL A 755 18.25 15.43 -16.59
N ASN A 756 17.17 16.22 -16.67
CA ASN A 756 17.25 17.67 -16.78
C ASN A 756 17.88 18.29 -15.52
N GLN A 757 17.43 17.89 -14.33
CA GLN A 757 17.98 18.38 -13.07
C GLN A 757 19.47 18.04 -12.92
N GLN A 758 19.88 16.82 -13.28
CA GLN A 758 21.28 16.42 -13.29
C GLN A 758 22.14 17.28 -14.24
N SER A 759 21.61 17.68 -15.40
CA SER A 759 22.34 18.54 -16.34
C SER A 759 22.57 19.95 -15.82
N LEU A 760 21.75 20.41 -14.86
CA LEU A 760 21.90 21.71 -14.20
C LEU A 760 22.78 21.60 -12.95
N TYR A 761 22.52 20.62 -12.08
CA TYR A 761 23.01 20.59 -10.70
C TYR A 761 23.88 19.37 -10.35
N GLY A 762 24.15 18.48 -11.31
CA GLY A 762 25.10 17.39 -11.12
C GLY A 762 26.56 17.88 -11.09
N ARG A 763 27.53 16.98 -10.89
CA ARG A 763 28.97 17.33 -10.79
C ARG A 763 29.54 18.11 -11.98
N LYS A 764 28.96 17.91 -13.17
CA LYS A 764 29.30 18.63 -14.42
C LYS A 764 28.16 19.54 -14.90
N GLY A 765 27.23 19.88 -14.01
CA GLY A 765 26.06 20.68 -14.34
C GLY A 765 26.39 22.16 -14.56
N PHE A 766 25.58 22.82 -15.39
CA PHE A 766 25.76 24.24 -15.75
C PHE A 766 25.58 25.21 -14.58
N GLN A 767 24.87 24.79 -13.54
CA GLN A 767 24.51 25.58 -12.35
C GLN A 767 24.92 24.88 -11.05
N LYS A 768 25.96 24.04 -11.10
CA LYS A 768 26.47 23.30 -9.93
C LYS A 768 26.88 24.20 -8.76
N ASP A 769 27.29 25.44 -9.04
CA ASP A 769 27.73 26.40 -8.02
C ASP A 769 26.54 26.97 -7.22
N ILE A 770 25.31 26.80 -7.72
CA ILE A 770 24.07 27.20 -7.06
C ILE A 770 23.54 26.06 -6.18
N PHE A 771 23.56 24.82 -6.70
CA PHE A 771 23.13 23.63 -5.99
C PHE A 771 23.90 22.40 -6.48
N GLN A 772 24.31 21.54 -5.55
CA GLN A 772 25.02 20.29 -5.83
C GLN A 772 24.15 19.09 -5.46
N MET A 773 23.69 18.33 -6.46
CA MET A 773 22.84 17.15 -6.21
C MET A 773 23.57 16.06 -5.42
N PHE A 774 24.85 15.85 -5.70
CA PHE A 774 25.65 14.72 -5.17
C PHE A 774 26.63 15.15 -4.08
N GLU A 775 26.43 16.32 -3.47
CA GLU A 775 27.18 16.74 -2.29
C GLU A 775 26.19 17.10 -1.19
N SER A 776 26.56 16.83 0.07
CA SER A 776 25.67 17.02 1.21
C SER A 776 26.26 18.03 2.20
N THR A 777 25.52 19.10 2.47
CA THR A 777 25.82 20.06 3.55
C THR A 777 24.95 19.75 4.76
N GLY A 778 25.54 19.67 5.96
CA GLY A 778 24.81 19.32 7.19
C GLY A 778 24.49 17.83 7.36
N GLY A 779 25.16 16.95 6.59
CA GLY A 779 25.03 15.50 6.69
C GLY A 779 25.96 14.78 5.70
N LYS A 780 25.76 13.47 5.52
CA LYS A 780 26.42 12.68 4.47
C LYS A 780 25.38 11.84 3.73
N ASP A 781 25.59 11.63 2.44
CA ASP A 781 24.75 10.80 1.57
C ASP A 781 23.25 11.17 1.61
N LEU A 782 22.94 12.48 1.57
CA LEU A 782 21.57 12.97 1.58
C LEU A 782 20.97 12.93 0.16
N LEU A 783 19.83 12.27 -0.01
CA LEU A 783 19.10 11.99 -1.28
C LEU A 783 19.81 11.02 -2.22
N PHE A 784 21.12 11.20 -2.39
CA PHE A 784 22.02 10.35 -3.17
C PHE A 784 23.31 10.14 -2.40
N LYS A 785 24.08 9.10 -2.74
CA LYS A 785 25.43 8.95 -2.18
C LYS A 785 26.31 10.12 -2.59
N ASP A 786 27.12 10.64 -1.66
CA ASP A 786 28.03 11.75 -1.98
C ASP A 786 29.11 11.32 -2.98
N SER A 787 29.43 10.01 -3.03
CA SER A 787 30.35 9.44 -4.02
C SER A 787 29.77 9.31 -5.43
N THR A 788 28.49 9.65 -5.64
CA THR A 788 27.83 9.56 -6.95
C THR A 788 28.50 10.51 -7.94
N GLN A 789 28.94 9.97 -9.06
CA GLN A 789 29.52 10.72 -10.17
C GLN A 789 28.42 11.25 -11.10
N CYS A 790 27.43 10.41 -11.39
CA CYS A 790 26.22 10.73 -12.13
C CYS A 790 25.16 9.65 -11.90
N LEU A 791 23.96 9.90 -12.41
CA LEU A 791 22.84 8.99 -12.53
C LEU A 791 22.75 8.52 -13.98
N LEU A 792 22.70 7.20 -14.17
CA LEU A 792 22.55 6.55 -15.47
C LEU A 792 21.11 6.08 -15.66
N GLU A 793 20.51 6.40 -16.81
CA GLU A 793 19.16 5.93 -17.13
C GLU A 793 19.16 4.41 -17.31
N ILE A 794 18.28 3.75 -16.57
CA ILE A 794 18.08 2.31 -16.66
C ILE A 794 17.19 2.05 -17.89
N PRO A 795 17.52 1.07 -18.76
CA PRO A 795 16.71 0.80 -19.96
C PRO A 795 15.24 0.51 -19.63
N LYS A 796 14.30 1.05 -20.42
CA LYS A 796 12.85 1.02 -20.15
C LYS A 796 12.24 -0.38 -19.96
N LYS A 797 12.87 -1.42 -20.53
CA LYS A 797 12.39 -2.81 -20.46
C LYS A 797 13.02 -3.63 -19.33
N THR A 798 14.00 -3.06 -18.60
CA THR A 798 14.69 -3.76 -17.52
C THR A 798 13.71 -4.08 -16.40
N THR A 799 13.52 -5.36 -16.13
CA THR A 799 12.73 -5.82 -14.97
C THR A 799 13.51 -5.59 -13.68
N MET A 800 12.81 -5.56 -12.52
CA MET A 800 13.54 -5.43 -11.25
C MET A 800 14.52 -6.59 -11.03
N GLN A 801 14.19 -7.81 -11.48
CA GLN A 801 15.11 -8.94 -11.38
C GLN A 801 16.37 -8.74 -12.24
N GLU A 802 16.22 -8.29 -13.49
CA GLU A 802 17.36 -7.99 -14.38
C GLU A 802 18.22 -6.83 -13.87
N PHE A 803 17.59 -5.85 -13.21
CA PHE A 803 18.30 -4.77 -12.55
C PHE A 803 19.12 -5.28 -11.36
N LEU A 804 18.50 -6.08 -10.49
CA LEU A 804 19.15 -6.64 -9.31
C LEU A 804 20.24 -7.68 -9.64
N GLY A 805 20.06 -8.42 -10.74
CA GLY A 805 20.91 -9.56 -11.10
C GLY A 805 20.51 -10.84 -10.35
N ASP A 806 20.76 -11.99 -10.98
CA ASP A 806 20.26 -13.28 -10.49
C ASP A 806 20.86 -13.71 -9.14
N LYS A 807 22.15 -13.45 -8.91
CA LYS A 807 22.81 -13.76 -7.63
C LYS A 807 22.19 -12.99 -6.47
N TYR A 808 21.99 -11.68 -6.64
CA TYR A 808 21.34 -10.83 -5.64
C TYR A 808 19.90 -11.27 -5.39
N HIS A 809 19.13 -11.41 -6.47
CA HIS A 809 17.73 -11.81 -6.38
C HIS A 809 17.57 -13.16 -5.67
N THR A 810 18.42 -14.13 -5.96
CA THR A 810 18.40 -15.46 -5.31
C THR A 810 18.74 -15.38 -3.83
N ALA A 811 19.75 -14.61 -3.44
CA ALA A 811 20.14 -14.43 -2.03
C ALA A 811 18.99 -13.80 -1.21
N VAL A 812 18.42 -12.70 -1.70
CA VAL A 812 17.31 -12.01 -1.02
C VAL A 812 16.04 -12.85 -0.99
N THR A 813 15.72 -13.55 -2.09
CA THR A 813 14.57 -14.47 -2.13
C THR A 813 14.72 -15.59 -1.11
N SER A 814 15.92 -16.13 -0.94
CA SER A 814 16.20 -17.19 0.04
C SER A 814 16.05 -16.70 1.48
N LEU A 815 16.52 -15.48 1.79
CA LEU A 815 16.29 -14.86 3.10
C LEU A 815 14.81 -14.59 3.37
N ASN A 816 14.06 -14.15 2.36
CA ASN A 816 12.64 -13.88 2.52
C ASN A 816 11.80 -15.13 2.77
N LYS A 817 12.25 -16.33 2.34
CA LYS A 817 11.62 -17.60 2.75
C LYS A 817 11.72 -17.84 4.26
N CYS A 818 12.72 -17.26 4.92
CA CYS A 818 12.93 -17.33 6.36
C CYS A 818 12.20 -16.21 7.13
N SER A 819 11.61 -15.22 6.44
CA SER A 819 10.86 -14.11 7.06
C SER A 819 9.36 -14.35 6.96
N THR A 820 8.71 -14.55 8.11
CA THR A 820 7.25 -14.76 8.21
C THR A 820 6.44 -13.48 7.97
N THR A 821 7.04 -12.29 8.14
CA THR A 821 6.37 -10.98 8.06
C THR A 821 6.52 -10.28 6.71
N LYS A 822 7.69 -10.35 6.05
CA LYS A 822 7.93 -9.67 4.75
C LYS A 822 7.34 -10.44 3.56
N SER A 823 7.15 -11.76 3.70
CA SER A 823 6.49 -12.64 2.72
C SER A 823 4.97 -12.40 2.60
N VAL A 824 4.34 -11.71 3.57
CA VAL A 824 2.89 -11.47 3.57
C VAL A 824 2.50 -10.21 2.79
N LEU A 825 3.23 -9.11 2.94
CA LEU A 825 3.08 -7.89 2.10
C LEU A 825 3.12 -8.24 0.61
N TRP A 826 4.02 -9.18 0.27
CA TRP A 826 4.29 -9.71 -1.07
C TRP A 826 3.13 -10.47 -1.72
N LYS A 827 2.30 -11.20 -0.97
CA LYS A 827 1.21 -12.03 -1.56
C LYS A 827 -0.10 -11.27 -1.68
N ILE A 828 -0.31 -10.27 -0.83
CA ILE A 828 -1.52 -9.45 -0.80
C ILE A 828 -1.55 -8.47 -1.99
N LEU A 829 -0.40 -7.88 -2.34
CA LEU A 829 -0.28 -6.92 -3.45
C LEU A 829 -0.26 -7.56 -4.86
N ARG A 830 -0.12 -8.89 -4.98
CA ARG A 830 0.00 -9.61 -6.28
C ARG A 830 -1.32 -9.80 -7.04
N GLY A 831 -2.45 -9.29 -6.54
CA GLY A 831 -3.76 -9.45 -7.17
C GLY A 831 -3.95 -8.76 -8.54
N SER A 832 -3.13 -7.76 -8.89
CA SER A 832 -3.30 -6.93 -10.10
C SER A 832 -2.08 -7.01 -11.04
N ARG A 833 -2.06 -7.98 -11.97
CA ARG A 833 -1.22 -7.91 -13.18
C ARG A 833 -2.13 -7.94 -14.41
N ILE A 834 -2.18 -6.83 -15.14
CA ILE A 834 -2.92 -6.70 -16.41
C ILE A 834 -2.28 -7.63 -17.46
N SER A 835 -3.03 -8.64 -17.92
CA SER A 835 -2.61 -9.54 -19.00
C SER A 835 -2.87 -8.87 -20.36
N ARG A 836 -1.82 -8.49 -21.11
CA ARG A 836 -1.94 -7.90 -22.46
C ARG A 836 -2.41 -8.92 -23.50
N ARG A 837 -3.73 -9.02 -23.69
CA ARG A 837 -4.38 -9.98 -24.60
C ARG A 837 -5.17 -9.33 -25.75
N ALA A 838 -5.22 -8.00 -25.84
CA ALA A 838 -6.08 -7.30 -26.81
C ALA A 838 -5.45 -7.18 -28.21
N VAL A 839 -6.22 -7.39 -29.28
CA VAL A 839 -5.86 -7.10 -30.67
C VAL A 839 -6.80 -6.01 -31.15
N LEU A 840 -6.26 -4.83 -31.45
CA LEU A 840 -7.08 -3.67 -31.83
C LEU A 840 -7.26 -3.61 -33.34
N LEU A 841 -8.50 -3.58 -33.82
CA LEU A 841 -8.83 -3.34 -35.22
C LEU A 841 -8.98 -1.83 -35.43
N VAL A 842 -8.13 -1.26 -36.28
CA VAL A 842 -8.03 0.19 -36.50
C VAL A 842 -8.06 0.50 -38.00
N GLY A 843 -8.54 1.67 -38.41
CA GLY A 843 -8.68 2.05 -39.83
C GLY A 843 -9.87 2.98 -40.07
N LEU A 844 -9.94 3.58 -41.27
CA LEU A 844 -10.98 4.55 -41.65
C LEU A 844 -12.39 3.95 -41.64
N CYS A 845 -13.42 4.81 -41.66
CA CYS A 845 -14.80 4.38 -41.91
C CYS A 845 -14.88 3.53 -43.18
N ASP A 846 -15.83 2.58 -43.20
CA ASP A 846 -16.10 1.72 -44.36
C ASP A 846 -14.99 0.77 -44.83
N SER A 847 -13.81 0.75 -44.17
CA SER A 847 -12.75 -0.23 -44.47
C SER A 847 -13.10 -1.69 -44.14
N GLY A 848 -14.21 -1.90 -43.43
CA GLY A 848 -14.73 -3.23 -43.11
C GLY A 848 -14.25 -3.81 -41.77
N LYS A 849 -13.74 -2.98 -40.86
CA LYS A 849 -13.30 -3.40 -39.51
C LYS A 849 -14.37 -4.16 -38.72
N THR A 850 -15.57 -3.59 -38.64
CA THR A 850 -16.70 -4.16 -37.88
C THR A 850 -17.22 -5.43 -38.54
N LEU A 851 -17.19 -5.50 -39.87
CA LEU A 851 -17.55 -6.73 -40.60
C LEU A 851 -16.49 -7.83 -40.41
N LEU A 852 -15.20 -7.48 -40.44
CA LEU A 852 -14.09 -8.39 -40.12
C LEU A 852 -14.18 -8.90 -38.68
N PHE A 853 -14.48 -8.02 -37.73
CA PHE A 853 -14.72 -8.36 -36.33
C PHE A 853 -15.84 -9.40 -36.19
N ASN A 854 -16.99 -9.16 -36.82
CA ASN A 854 -18.11 -10.10 -36.80
C ASN A 854 -17.75 -11.44 -37.46
N ARG A 855 -17.12 -11.42 -38.64
CA ARG A 855 -16.71 -12.64 -39.35
C ARG A 855 -15.70 -13.48 -38.55
N LEU A 856 -14.73 -12.85 -37.89
CA LEU A 856 -13.78 -13.57 -37.02
C LEU A 856 -14.45 -14.23 -35.82
N LEU A 857 -15.55 -13.67 -35.31
CA LEU A 857 -16.24 -14.18 -34.12
C LEU A 857 -17.32 -15.21 -34.45
N THR A 858 -18.12 -14.97 -35.48
CA THR A 858 -19.31 -15.77 -35.79
C THR A 858 -19.19 -16.59 -37.06
N GLY A 859 -18.18 -16.32 -37.91
CA GLY A 859 -18.07 -16.92 -39.25
C GLY A 859 -19.09 -16.39 -40.26
N THR A 860 -20.17 -15.74 -39.81
CA THR A 860 -21.32 -15.34 -40.63
C THR A 860 -21.26 -13.88 -41.09
N TYR A 861 -21.87 -13.60 -42.25
CA TYR A 861 -22.05 -12.25 -42.73
C TYR A 861 -23.07 -11.51 -41.86
N LYS A 862 -22.78 -10.25 -41.52
CA LYS A 862 -23.76 -9.34 -40.90
C LYS A 862 -23.61 -7.97 -41.52
N LYS A 863 -24.70 -7.40 -42.02
CA LYS A 863 -24.72 -6.01 -42.48
C LYS A 863 -24.38 -5.08 -41.31
N THR A 864 -23.29 -4.32 -41.43
CA THR A 864 -22.80 -3.43 -40.37
C THR A 864 -23.06 -1.96 -40.69
N GLN A 865 -23.28 -1.16 -39.66
CA GLN A 865 -23.27 0.31 -39.71
C GLN A 865 -21.99 0.86 -39.08
N THR A 866 -21.74 2.16 -39.18
CA THR A 866 -20.58 2.81 -38.55
C THR A 866 -20.61 2.65 -37.02
N SER A 867 -19.60 2.00 -36.46
CA SER A 867 -19.45 1.86 -35.01
C SER A 867 -19.23 3.21 -34.34
N ILE A 868 -20.12 3.57 -33.40
CA ILE A 868 -20.04 4.79 -32.57
C ILE A 868 -19.32 4.50 -31.24
N THR A 869 -19.15 3.23 -30.88
CA THR A 869 -18.43 2.74 -29.70
C THR A 869 -17.53 1.57 -30.06
N ALA A 870 -16.46 1.33 -29.29
CA ALA A 870 -15.59 0.18 -29.52
C ALA A 870 -16.30 -1.15 -29.22
N ASN A 871 -16.22 -2.13 -30.13
CA ASN A 871 -16.75 -3.47 -29.91
C ASN A 871 -15.63 -4.37 -29.37
N SER A 872 -15.87 -5.18 -28.35
CA SER A 872 -14.84 -6.07 -27.77
C SER A 872 -15.39 -7.47 -27.54
N ALA A 873 -14.65 -8.49 -27.98
CA ALA A 873 -15.06 -9.89 -27.82
C ALA A 873 -13.86 -10.84 -27.73
N ALA A 874 -14.04 -11.96 -27.03
CA ALA A 874 -13.04 -13.01 -26.96
C ALA A 874 -13.01 -13.83 -28.27
N TYR A 875 -11.86 -13.84 -28.96
CA TYR A 875 -11.60 -14.67 -30.13
C TYR A 875 -10.86 -15.95 -29.73
N LYS A 876 -11.49 -17.09 -29.99
CA LYS A 876 -10.88 -18.40 -29.78
C LYS A 876 -9.99 -18.71 -30.98
N VAL A 877 -8.68 -18.75 -30.73
CA VAL A 877 -7.71 -19.05 -31.77
C VAL A 877 -7.83 -20.52 -32.17
N LYS A 878 -7.91 -20.79 -33.48
CA LYS A 878 -7.83 -22.14 -34.08
C LYS A 878 -6.39 -22.68 -33.96
N SER A 879 -5.98 -23.05 -32.75
CA SER A 879 -4.65 -23.59 -32.39
C SER A 879 -4.79 -24.71 -31.37
N ASP A 880 -3.89 -25.71 -31.43
CA ASP A 880 -3.87 -26.90 -30.57
C ASP A 880 -3.82 -26.60 -29.05
N LYS A 881 -3.44 -25.37 -28.66
CA LYS A 881 -3.25 -24.94 -27.27
C LYS A 881 -4.46 -24.23 -26.63
N GLY A 882 -5.59 -24.08 -27.33
CA GLY A 882 -6.87 -23.63 -26.75
C GLY A 882 -6.87 -22.25 -26.06
N THR A 883 -6.01 -21.32 -26.49
CA THR A 883 -5.87 -19.98 -25.87
C THR A 883 -6.71 -18.93 -26.62
N SER A 884 -7.19 -17.91 -25.91
CA SER A 884 -8.07 -16.85 -26.45
C SER A 884 -7.41 -15.47 -26.46
N LEU A 885 -7.65 -14.71 -27.53
CA LEU A 885 -7.31 -13.29 -27.66
C LEU A 885 -8.56 -12.44 -27.43
N THR A 886 -8.42 -11.15 -27.11
CA THR A 886 -9.54 -10.20 -27.10
C THR A 886 -9.47 -9.35 -28.36
N LEU A 887 -10.42 -9.47 -29.29
CA LEU A 887 -10.50 -8.55 -30.42
C LEU A 887 -11.23 -7.29 -29.98
N VAL A 888 -10.74 -6.11 -30.38
CA VAL A 888 -11.38 -4.83 -30.08
C VAL A 888 -11.49 -4.02 -31.38
N ASP A 889 -12.70 -3.83 -31.91
CA ASP A 889 -13.00 -3.00 -33.08
C ASP A 889 -13.17 -1.54 -32.68
N LEU A 890 -12.28 -0.66 -33.15
CA LEU A 890 -12.31 0.76 -32.83
C LEU A 890 -13.17 1.55 -33.84
N PRO A 891 -13.96 2.55 -33.38
CA PRO A 891 -14.68 3.47 -34.26
C PRO A 891 -13.77 4.10 -35.33
N GLY A 892 -14.24 4.08 -36.57
CA GLY A 892 -13.52 4.63 -37.72
C GLY A 892 -13.76 6.12 -37.97
N HIS A 893 -14.66 6.77 -37.23
CA HIS A 893 -15.04 8.17 -37.44
C HIS A 893 -13.99 9.12 -36.84
N GLU A 894 -13.59 10.15 -37.58
CA GLU A 894 -12.46 11.03 -37.24
C GLU A 894 -12.51 11.59 -35.82
N SER A 895 -13.67 12.10 -35.40
CA SER A 895 -13.89 12.66 -34.05
C SER A 895 -13.72 11.66 -32.90
N LEU A 896 -13.81 10.35 -33.16
CA LEU A 896 -13.78 9.30 -32.13
C LEU A 896 -12.46 8.52 -32.12
N ARG A 897 -11.73 8.49 -33.24
CA ARG A 897 -10.52 7.65 -33.43
C ARG A 897 -9.49 7.86 -32.31
N HIS A 898 -9.16 9.11 -31.99
CA HIS A 898 -8.11 9.43 -31.02
C HIS A 898 -8.49 8.97 -29.61
N GLN A 899 -9.69 9.32 -29.14
CA GLN A 899 -10.18 8.97 -27.80
C GLN A 899 -10.13 7.46 -27.55
N PHE A 900 -10.63 6.65 -28.50
CA PHE A 900 -10.66 5.19 -28.33
C PHE A 900 -9.28 4.55 -28.52
N LEU A 901 -8.44 5.11 -29.40
CA LEU A 901 -7.06 4.64 -29.52
C LEU A 901 -6.30 4.86 -28.21
N GLU A 902 -6.41 6.03 -27.58
CA GLU A 902 -5.82 6.33 -26.27
C GLU A 902 -6.27 5.35 -25.19
N GLN A 903 -7.57 5.04 -25.16
CA GLN A 903 -8.17 4.15 -24.18
C GLN A 903 -7.60 2.71 -24.27
N TYR A 904 -7.38 2.18 -25.47
CA TYR A 904 -7.06 0.76 -25.66
C TYR A 904 -5.60 0.46 -25.97
N LYS A 905 -4.80 1.43 -26.46
CA LYS A 905 -3.42 1.20 -26.93
C LYS A 905 -2.46 0.59 -25.89
N ALA A 906 -2.66 0.87 -24.60
CA ALA A 906 -1.84 0.30 -23.52
C ALA A 906 -2.05 -1.21 -23.31
N SER A 907 -3.23 -1.73 -23.68
CA SER A 907 -3.62 -3.13 -23.55
C SER A 907 -3.31 -3.99 -24.80
N ALA A 908 -2.88 -3.34 -25.89
CA ALA A 908 -2.67 -3.95 -27.19
C ALA A 908 -1.50 -4.96 -27.19
N ARG A 909 -1.84 -6.22 -27.43
CA ARG A 909 -0.92 -7.30 -27.81
C ARG A 909 -0.52 -7.22 -29.28
N ALA A 910 -1.41 -6.77 -30.15
CA ALA A 910 -1.18 -6.57 -31.58
C ALA A 910 -2.15 -5.52 -32.16
N LEU A 911 -1.80 -4.94 -33.31
CA LEU A 911 -2.67 -4.02 -34.05
C LEU A 911 -3.03 -4.62 -35.41
N LEU A 912 -4.31 -4.59 -35.76
CA LEU A 912 -4.84 -5.04 -37.05
C LEU A 912 -5.43 -3.82 -37.77
N PHE A 913 -4.65 -3.23 -38.65
CA PHE A 913 -5.00 -2.03 -39.39
C PHE A 913 -5.72 -2.39 -40.70
N VAL A 914 -7.02 -2.12 -40.81
CA VAL A 914 -7.85 -2.52 -41.95
C VAL A 914 -7.96 -1.38 -42.96
N VAL A 915 -7.60 -1.68 -44.21
CA VAL A 915 -7.60 -0.74 -45.34
C VAL A 915 -8.63 -1.17 -46.37
N ASP A 916 -9.45 -0.24 -46.86
CA ASP A 916 -10.30 -0.46 -48.03
C ASP A 916 -9.43 -0.45 -49.29
N SER A 917 -9.14 -1.62 -49.85
CA SER A 917 -8.26 -1.71 -51.01
C SER A 917 -8.91 -1.18 -52.30
N SER A 918 -10.25 -1.12 -52.36
CA SER A 918 -11.01 -0.65 -53.53
C SER A 918 -11.08 0.88 -53.58
N ALA A 919 -11.15 1.54 -52.43
CA ALA A 919 -11.16 2.99 -52.29
C ALA A 919 -9.77 3.61 -52.08
N PHE A 920 -8.75 2.78 -51.82
CA PHE A 920 -7.40 3.21 -51.42
C PHE A 920 -6.77 4.30 -52.29
N GLN A 921 -6.98 4.27 -53.61
CA GLN A 921 -6.42 5.29 -54.52
C GLN A 921 -6.90 6.71 -54.21
N ARG A 922 -8.12 6.85 -53.67
CA ARG A 922 -8.72 8.13 -53.26
C ARG A 922 -8.40 8.48 -51.79
N GLU A 923 -8.27 7.47 -50.93
CA GLU A 923 -8.11 7.62 -49.47
C GLU A 923 -6.66 7.53 -48.98
N VAL A 924 -5.68 7.31 -49.87
CA VAL A 924 -4.27 7.06 -49.50
C VAL A 924 -3.70 8.08 -48.51
N LYS A 925 -4.08 9.37 -48.63
CA LYS A 925 -3.64 10.43 -47.73
C LYS A 925 -4.17 10.26 -46.30
N GLU A 926 -5.48 10.03 -46.17
CA GLU A 926 -6.14 9.85 -44.88
C GLU A 926 -5.70 8.56 -44.18
N VAL A 927 -5.54 7.48 -44.97
CA VAL A 927 -5.01 6.20 -44.47
C VAL A 927 -3.57 6.37 -43.97
N ALA A 928 -2.73 7.07 -44.74
CA ALA A 928 -1.35 7.34 -44.36
C ALA A 928 -1.26 8.25 -43.14
N GLU A 929 -2.13 9.24 -42.98
CA GLU A 929 -2.15 10.12 -41.81
C GLU A 929 -2.54 9.37 -40.53
N LEU A 930 -3.61 8.55 -40.58
CA LEU A 930 -4.01 7.73 -39.43
C LEU A 930 -2.91 6.71 -39.07
N LEU A 931 -2.29 6.09 -40.07
CA LEU A 931 -1.19 5.17 -39.85
C LEU A 931 0.05 5.90 -39.31
N TYR A 932 0.35 7.11 -39.78
CA TYR A 932 1.43 7.94 -39.27
C TYR A 932 1.22 8.22 -37.77
N GLN A 933 0.00 8.66 -37.38
CA GLN A 933 -0.35 8.89 -35.97
C GLN A 933 -0.09 7.65 -35.11
N LEU A 934 -0.55 6.47 -35.56
CA LEU A 934 -0.31 5.19 -34.86
C LEU A 934 1.17 4.82 -34.77
N LEU A 935 1.93 5.01 -35.85
CA LEU A 935 3.34 4.65 -35.92
C LEU A 935 4.25 5.64 -35.18
N THR A 936 3.79 6.86 -34.96
CA THR A 936 4.49 7.87 -34.13
C THR A 936 3.99 7.91 -32.69
N ASP A 937 2.94 7.17 -32.35
CA ASP A 937 2.41 7.11 -30.99
C ASP A 937 3.45 6.51 -30.02
N VAL A 938 3.62 7.17 -28.88
CA VAL A 938 4.64 6.84 -27.87
C VAL A 938 4.38 5.46 -27.26
N ALA A 939 3.12 5.09 -27.02
CA ALA A 939 2.78 3.80 -26.44
C ALA A 939 2.96 2.65 -27.45
N VAL A 940 2.57 2.87 -28.70
CA VAL A 940 2.74 1.91 -29.80
C VAL A 940 4.23 1.69 -30.12
N LEU A 941 5.04 2.74 -30.22
CA LEU A 941 6.50 2.62 -30.40
C LEU A 941 7.20 1.94 -29.22
N LYS A 942 6.81 2.27 -27.98
CA LYS A 942 7.39 1.67 -26.76
C LYS A 942 7.05 0.19 -26.61
N ASN A 943 5.79 -0.17 -26.84
CA ASN A 943 5.32 -1.55 -26.70
C ASN A 943 5.65 -2.41 -27.92
N ALA A 944 5.92 -1.78 -29.06
CA ALA A 944 6.24 -2.40 -30.34
C ALA A 944 5.30 -3.59 -30.69
N PRO A 945 3.96 -3.41 -30.61
CA PRO A 945 3.04 -4.49 -30.95
C PRO A 945 3.19 -4.85 -32.43
N PRO A 946 3.16 -6.13 -32.82
CA PRO A 946 3.14 -6.52 -34.22
C PRO A 946 1.90 -5.92 -34.91
N ILE A 947 2.09 -5.37 -36.10
CA ILE A 947 1.04 -4.71 -36.89
C ILE A 947 0.75 -5.56 -38.12
N LEU A 948 -0.52 -5.87 -38.32
CA LEU A 948 -1.03 -6.43 -39.56
C LEU A 948 -1.80 -5.34 -40.31
N ILE A 949 -1.37 -5.00 -41.52
CA ILE A 949 -2.17 -4.20 -42.45
C ILE A 949 -2.98 -5.17 -43.30
N ALA A 950 -4.29 -5.22 -43.02
CA ALA A 950 -5.25 -6.06 -43.72
C ALA A 950 -5.87 -5.28 -44.88
N CYS A 951 -5.43 -5.57 -46.10
CA CYS A 951 -5.93 -5.01 -47.34
C CYS A 951 -7.24 -5.71 -47.71
N ASN A 952 -8.36 -5.16 -47.21
CA ASN A 952 -9.70 -5.73 -47.31
C ASN A 952 -10.39 -5.35 -48.65
N LYS A 953 -11.51 -6.03 -48.95
CA LYS A 953 -12.35 -5.88 -50.16
C LYS A 953 -11.70 -6.31 -51.47
N GLN A 954 -10.88 -7.37 -51.43
CA GLN A 954 -10.21 -7.95 -52.60
C GLN A 954 -11.18 -8.65 -53.58
N ASP A 955 -12.44 -8.82 -53.18
CA ASP A 955 -13.54 -9.27 -54.02
C ASP A 955 -14.00 -8.23 -55.06
N ILE A 956 -13.59 -6.96 -54.90
CA ILE A 956 -13.92 -5.86 -55.82
C ILE A 956 -12.82 -5.71 -56.88
N SER A 957 -13.20 -5.64 -58.17
CA SER A 957 -12.26 -5.59 -59.32
C SER A 957 -11.26 -4.42 -59.28
N MET A 958 -11.59 -3.33 -58.61
CA MET A 958 -10.74 -2.14 -58.47
C MET A 958 -9.79 -2.19 -57.25
N ALA A 959 -9.80 -3.27 -56.48
CA ALA A 959 -8.98 -3.43 -55.28
C ALA A 959 -7.47 -3.46 -55.59
N LYS A 960 -6.70 -2.74 -54.78
CA LYS A 960 -5.23 -2.73 -54.86
C LYS A 960 -4.64 -3.93 -54.11
N SER A 961 -3.60 -4.54 -54.67
CA SER A 961 -2.85 -5.61 -54.00
C SER A 961 -2.10 -5.09 -52.76
N ALA A 962 -1.83 -5.96 -51.80
CA ALA A 962 -1.07 -5.64 -50.59
C ALA A 962 0.29 -5.00 -50.91
N LYS A 963 0.96 -5.48 -51.96
CA LYS A 963 2.25 -4.94 -52.42
C LYS A 963 2.12 -3.49 -52.91
N LEU A 964 1.07 -3.18 -53.66
CA LEU A 964 0.83 -1.84 -54.17
C LEU A 964 0.40 -0.87 -53.06
N VAL A 965 -0.42 -1.33 -52.11
CA VAL A 965 -0.80 -0.57 -50.91
C VAL A 965 0.45 -0.24 -50.07
N GLN A 966 1.33 -1.22 -49.85
CA GLN A 966 2.59 -0.99 -49.14
C GLN A 966 3.44 0.10 -49.81
N GLN A 967 3.69 -0.02 -51.12
CA GLN A 967 4.52 0.94 -51.87
C GLN A 967 3.96 2.37 -51.84
N GLN A 968 2.64 2.51 -51.96
CA GLN A 968 1.99 3.83 -51.92
C GLN A 968 1.98 4.42 -50.50
N LEU A 969 1.77 3.61 -49.45
CA LEU A 969 1.88 4.07 -48.06
C LEU A 969 3.31 4.47 -47.71
N GLU A 970 4.32 3.74 -48.17
CA GLU A 970 5.72 4.10 -47.94
C GLU A 970 6.05 5.48 -48.52
N LYS A 971 5.60 5.74 -49.75
CA LYS A 971 5.76 7.04 -50.43
C LYS A 971 5.02 8.17 -49.70
N GLU A 972 3.79 7.94 -49.27
CA GLU A 972 3.00 8.97 -48.60
C GLU A 972 3.49 9.26 -47.18
N LEU A 973 3.88 8.22 -46.43
CA LEU A 973 4.50 8.37 -45.11
C LEU A 973 5.85 9.08 -45.19
N ASN A 974 6.64 8.85 -46.25
CA ASN A 974 7.86 9.61 -46.50
C ASN A 974 7.55 11.10 -46.73
N THR A 975 6.49 11.40 -47.47
CA THR A 975 6.04 12.77 -47.73
C THR A 975 5.57 13.44 -46.44
N LEU A 976 4.70 12.79 -45.65
CA LEU A 976 4.22 13.28 -44.34
C LEU A 976 5.35 13.52 -43.34
N ARG A 977 6.35 12.63 -43.33
CA ARG A 977 7.55 12.78 -42.51
C ARG A 977 8.34 14.03 -42.90
N VAL A 978 8.55 14.26 -44.20
CA VAL A 978 9.33 15.41 -44.69
C VAL A 978 8.56 16.71 -44.44
N THR A 979 7.27 16.78 -44.74
CA THR A 979 6.45 17.99 -44.52
C THR A 979 6.33 18.37 -43.06
N ARG A 980 6.08 17.41 -42.16
CA ARG A 980 6.02 17.68 -40.71
C ARG A 980 7.38 18.02 -40.10
N SER A 981 8.49 17.61 -40.72
CA SER A 981 9.85 18.01 -40.31
C SER A 981 10.31 19.38 -40.84
N ALA A 982 9.62 19.92 -41.85
CA ALA A 982 9.94 21.21 -42.49
C ALA A 982 9.02 22.36 -42.06
N ALA A 983 7.98 22.09 -41.25
CA ALA A 983 7.08 23.10 -40.72
C ALA A 983 7.84 24.03 -39.72
N PRO A 984 7.84 25.37 -39.92
CA PRO A 984 8.44 26.31 -38.96
C PRO A 984 7.65 26.26 -37.65
N THR A 985 8.33 26.09 -36.53
CA THR A 985 7.77 26.26 -35.18
C THR A 985 7.41 27.73 -34.95
N THR A 986 6.23 28.14 -35.36
CA THR A 986 5.64 29.42 -34.99
C THR A 986 4.29 29.18 -34.34
N LEU A 987 4.20 29.51 -33.05
CA LEU A 987 3.01 29.50 -32.18
C LEU A 987 2.47 28.12 -31.78
N GLU A 988 3.29 27.33 -31.09
CA GLU A 988 2.86 26.46 -29.99
C GLU A 988 4.10 26.06 -29.17
N GLY A 989 4.19 26.56 -27.94
CA GLY A 989 5.33 26.37 -27.04
C GLY A 989 5.33 24.98 -26.40
N SER A 990 5.61 23.95 -27.17
CA SER A 990 5.99 22.64 -26.63
C SER A 990 6.92 21.92 -27.61
N ASN A 991 8.23 21.96 -27.34
CA ASN A 991 9.17 21.03 -27.99
C ASN A 991 9.05 19.66 -27.30
N SER A 992 7.87 19.04 -27.45
CA SER A 992 7.74 17.59 -27.34
C SER A 992 8.45 17.00 -28.55
N GLY A 993 9.46 16.16 -28.34
CA GLY A 993 10.19 15.53 -29.42
C GLY A 993 9.25 14.63 -30.23
N VAL A 994 8.67 15.16 -31.32
CA VAL A 994 7.84 14.38 -32.25
C VAL A 994 8.67 13.18 -32.69
N ALA A 995 8.22 11.97 -32.34
CA ALA A 995 8.93 10.74 -32.67
C ALA A 995 9.10 10.66 -34.19
N GLN A 996 10.35 10.69 -34.67
CA GLN A 996 10.65 10.72 -36.09
C GLN A 996 10.44 9.33 -36.70
N LEU A 997 9.58 9.24 -37.72
CA LEU A 997 9.27 7.99 -38.41
C LEU A 997 10.44 7.55 -39.31
N GLY A 998 10.96 6.32 -39.13
CA GLY A 998 12.05 5.76 -39.95
C GLY A 998 13.43 6.40 -39.74
N LYS A 999 14.40 6.09 -40.60
CA LYS A 999 15.81 6.55 -40.49
C LYS A 999 16.04 7.87 -41.24
N LYS A 1000 16.77 8.80 -40.63
CA LYS A 1000 17.13 10.10 -41.23
C LYS A 1000 18.02 9.91 -42.47
N GLY A 1001 17.71 10.60 -43.57
CA GLY A 1001 18.49 10.57 -44.81
C GLY A 1001 18.27 9.34 -45.71
N LYS A 1002 17.31 8.48 -45.39
CA LYS A 1002 16.83 7.39 -46.26
C LYS A 1002 15.33 7.52 -46.47
N ASP A 1003 14.83 7.09 -47.62
CA ASP A 1003 13.39 6.96 -47.86
C ASP A 1003 12.77 5.98 -46.87
N PHE A 1004 11.55 6.27 -46.43
CA PHE A 1004 10.84 5.44 -45.48
C PHE A 1004 10.49 4.07 -46.08
N ASP A 1005 10.71 3.02 -45.29
CA ASP A 1005 10.32 1.64 -45.59
C ASP A 1005 9.91 0.99 -44.26
N PHE A 1006 8.88 0.15 -44.26
CA PHE A 1006 8.33 -0.44 -43.02
C PHE A 1006 9.33 -1.33 -42.26
N THR A 1007 10.40 -1.83 -42.90
CA THR A 1007 11.49 -2.56 -42.23
C THR A 1007 12.30 -1.70 -41.27
N GLN A 1008 12.16 -0.37 -41.35
CA GLN A 1008 12.86 0.56 -40.48
C GLN A 1008 12.18 0.72 -39.11
N LEU A 1009 10.98 0.16 -38.91
CA LEU A 1009 10.21 0.27 -37.68
C LEU A 1009 10.65 -0.75 -36.62
N PRO A 1010 10.49 -0.45 -35.31
CA PRO A 1010 10.83 -1.37 -34.23
C PRO A 1010 9.83 -2.54 -34.10
N MET A 1011 8.62 -2.39 -34.64
CA MET A 1011 7.62 -3.46 -34.73
C MET A 1011 7.64 -4.15 -36.09
N LYS A 1012 7.24 -5.43 -36.10
CA LYS A 1012 7.02 -6.16 -37.35
C LYS A 1012 5.70 -5.71 -37.97
N VAL A 1013 5.76 -5.17 -39.18
CA VAL A 1013 4.60 -4.84 -40.00
C VAL A 1013 4.46 -5.88 -41.11
N LYS A 1014 3.27 -6.47 -41.24
CA LYS A 1014 2.94 -7.42 -42.30
C LYS A 1014 1.74 -6.91 -43.10
N PHE A 1015 1.74 -7.11 -44.41
CA PHE A 1015 0.59 -6.86 -45.26
C PHE A 1015 -0.05 -8.19 -45.66
N LEU A 1016 -1.39 -8.27 -45.60
CA LEU A 1016 -2.16 -9.41 -46.08
C LEU A 1016 -3.39 -8.95 -46.83
N GLU A 1017 -3.72 -9.68 -47.88
CA GLU A 1017 -4.95 -9.53 -48.66
C GLU A 1017 -6.07 -10.35 -47.99
N CYS A 1018 -7.25 -9.74 -47.86
CA CYS A 1018 -8.43 -10.42 -47.37
C CYS A 1018 -9.71 -9.89 -48.01
N SER A 1019 -10.78 -10.69 -47.93
CA SER A 1019 -12.12 -10.23 -48.24
C SER A 1019 -13.09 -10.70 -47.18
N THR A 1020 -13.82 -9.75 -46.60
CA THR A 1020 -14.89 -10.02 -45.62
C THR A 1020 -16.25 -10.28 -46.26
N HIS A 1021 -16.36 -10.10 -47.58
CA HIS A 1021 -17.56 -10.26 -48.40
C HIS A 1021 -17.26 -11.14 -49.63
N ASP A 1022 -18.25 -11.88 -50.13
CA ASP A 1022 -18.16 -12.54 -51.44
C ASP A 1022 -19.07 -11.82 -52.44
N SER A 1023 -18.57 -11.53 -53.63
CA SER A 1023 -19.26 -10.69 -54.63
C SER A 1023 -20.48 -11.37 -55.28
N LYS A 1024 -20.80 -12.62 -54.91
CA LYS A 1024 -21.81 -13.44 -55.62
C LYS A 1024 -23.00 -13.94 -54.78
N GLU A 1025 -22.94 -14.07 -53.45
CA GLU A 1025 -24.07 -14.51 -52.61
C GLU A 1025 -24.01 -13.94 -51.17
N GLU A 1026 -25.16 -13.65 -50.56
CA GLU A 1026 -25.26 -13.10 -49.18
C GLU A 1026 -24.74 -14.07 -48.09
N ASP A 1027 -24.58 -15.36 -48.41
CA ASP A 1027 -24.05 -16.41 -47.52
C ASP A 1027 -22.67 -16.97 -47.94
N GLY A 1028 -21.98 -16.31 -48.87
CA GLY A 1028 -20.68 -16.76 -49.39
C GLY A 1028 -19.52 -16.76 -48.37
N ASP A 1029 -18.53 -17.63 -48.61
CA ASP A 1029 -17.35 -17.83 -47.77
C ASP A 1029 -16.39 -16.62 -47.81
N ALA A 1030 -16.06 -16.06 -46.65
CA ALA A 1030 -15.12 -14.95 -46.53
C ALA A 1030 -13.65 -15.43 -46.61
N ASN A 1031 -12.84 -14.79 -47.46
CA ASN A 1031 -11.41 -15.09 -47.54
C ASN A 1031 -10.61 -14.35 -46.46
N ILE A 1032 -10.66 -14.86 -45.23
CA ILE A 1032 -9.95 -14.31 -44.05
C ILE A 1032 -8.96 -15.31 -43.42
N SER A 1033 -8.73 -16.47 -44.02
CA SER A 1033 -7.86 -17.54 -43.51
C SER A 1033 -6.42 -17.06 -43.21
N ASN A 1034 -5.90 -16.17 -44.05
CA ASN A 1034 -4.58 -15.55 -43.85
C ASN A 1034 -4.51 -14.68 -42.59
N VAL A 1035 -5.61 -13.96 -42.27
CA VAL A 1035 -5.74 -13.14 -41.06
C VAL A 1035 -5.84 -14.04 -39.83
N GLU A 1036 -6.67 -15.09 -39.89
CA GLU A 1036 -6.77 -16.10 -38.82
C GLU A 1036 -5.42 -16.77 -38.53
N GLY A 1037 -4.68 -17.15 -39.58
CA GLY A 1037 -3.35 -17.74 -39.46
C GLY A 1037 -2.30 -16.78 -38.87
N TRP A 1038 -2.46 -15.47 -39.07
CA TRP A 1038 -1.63 -14.47 -38.40
C TRP A 1038 -2.00 -14.30 -36.93
N LEU A 1039 -3.30 -14.23 -36.61
CA LEU A 1039 -3.80 -14.18 -35.23
C LEU A 1039 -3.35 -15.41 -34.42
N ALA A 1040 -3.27 -16.58 -35.06
CA ALA A 1040 -2.79 -17.80 -34.42
C ALA A 1040 -1.32 -17.75 -33.98
N LYS A 1041 -0.49 -16.96 -34.67
CA LYS A 1041 0.93 -16.77 -34.30
C LYS A 1041 1.13 -15.80 -33.14
N LEU A 1042 0.08 -15.07 -32.74
CA LEU A 1042 0.14 -14.15 -31.61
C LEU A 1042 0.00 -14.87 -30.26
N VAL A 1043 -0.36 -16.14 -30.24
CA VAL A 1043 -0.71 -16.90 -29.02
C VAL A 1043 0.43 -17.80 -28.56
#